data_AF-A0A1S3I296-F1
#
_entry.id   AF-A0A1S3I296-F1
#
_cell.length_a   1.000
_cell.length_b   1.000
_cell.length_c   1.000
_cell.angle_alpha   90.00
_cell.angle_beta   90.00
_cell.angle_gamma   90.00
#
_symmetry.space_group_name_H-M   'P 1'
#
loop_
_entity.id
_entity.type
_entity.pdbx_description
1 polymer ?
#
loop_
_entity_poly.entity_id
_entity_poly.type
_entity_poly.pdbx_seq_one_letter_code
_entity_poly.pdbx_strand_id
1 'polypeptide(L)'
;MALISRLFMVCLPIFFVFFPPWSSPSIGVHSSSVDDGLLLVTVASDETDGFKRYMRSANKYGLDVEVLGMGKEWRGGDMAVSVGGGYKINLLKEGLKKYKDKKDLVLMFTDSYDVIFTGGAQEILKMFKKFNARVVFSAEGFCWPDASLMDKYPEVKMNEKRFLNSGGYIGYAPDIYEIITHNEVGDKDDDQLVYTNIFLDENLRKKWNIKLDTRGEIFQNLNGALDEVTLKFKGANSYLYNVKTGTTPLVVHGNGPIKPQFNTLGNYLADSWTPTQGCLACGEDKINLQEVEEQDYPTVFVGVFIDQPVPFIAEFFEKLAGQQYPKKKMDVFVYNNANFHAKDVKNFMIKYEKKYNSFTSVPPERGVNAYDARNMGIDHCLKKNCQYYLFLEPEAHLDNSKTLQLLIEQNRSVIAPMFTRPGKLWSNFWGSLSSNGFYARSEDYLDIVNSHRIGLWNVPYVRYVYLIQGNKIKQLQGGYRNDHLDHDMAICKTMRDKNMFMYVSNQLNYGHLIDGDNYDTTRTHPDMYEMFSNPMDWEKKYIHENYSRVLMEEYEVDMPCPDVYWFPVLSETFCQHLIEEMEGFGQWSNGKNEDSRLDGGYENVPTRDIHMNQVGFERHWLHFLRVYVQPVQQKVFVGYYHDPPHAVMNFVVRYRPDEQPSLRPHHDSSTYTINIALNTPGVDYEGGGSNFIRQNCAVSDTKRGWAILHPGRLTHYHEGLTTTSGTRYIMISFVDP
;
A
#
# COMPACT_ATOMS: atom_id res chain seq x y z
N MET A 1 -36.84 23.74 68.00
CA MET A 1 -38.25 23.30 67.98
C MET A 1 -38.59 23.06 66.52
N ALA A 2 -38.59 21.80 66.05
CA ALA A 2 -39.79 20.93 65.96
C ALA A 2 -40.66 21.36 64.75
N LEU A 3 -41.11 20.56 63.77
CA LEU A 3 -41.23 19.10 63.49
C LEU A 3 -41.51 19.00 61.95
N ILE A 4 -40.99 18.03 61.17
CA ILE A 4 -41.62 16.73 60.75
C ILE A 4 -43.08 16.91 60.26
N SER A 5 -43.61 16.44 59.11
CA SER A 5 -43.33 15.34 58.17
C SER A 5 -44.20 15.55 56.91
N ARG A 6 -43.81 15.00 55.74
CA ARG A 6 -44.67 14.06 54.98
C ARG A 6 -43.91 13.44 53.80
N LEU A 7 -43.78 12.12 53.88
CA LEU A 7 -43.38 11.19 52.83
C LEU A 7 -44.27 11.34 51.59
N PHE A 8 -43.67 11.24 50.40
CA PHE A 8 -44.24 10.45 49.30
C PHE A 8 -43.11 9.64 48.65
N MET A 9 -43.21 8.34 48.86
CA MET A 9 -42.39 7.29 48.27
C MET A 9 -43.07 6.90 46.95
N VAL A 10 -42.44 7.17 45.82
CA VAL A 10 -42.84 6.64 44.51
C VAL A 10 -41.71 5.76 44.01
N CYS A 11 -41.99 4.46 44.01
CA CYS A 11 -41.16 3.43 43.40
C CYS A 11 -41.05 3.67 41.89
N LEU A 12 -39.86 3.95 41.37
CA LEU A 12 -39.55 3.81 39.96
C LEU A 12 -39.06 2.37 39.69
N PRO A 13 -39.64 1.65 38.71
CA PRO A 13 -39.15 0.35 38.32
C PRO A 13 -37.84 0.50 37.53
N ILE A 14 -36.84 -0.27 37.96
CA ILE A 14 -35.58 -0.49 37.25
C ILE A 14 -35.90 -1.23 35.96
N PHE A 15 -35.92 -0.51 34.83
CA PHE A 15 -35.84 -1.14 33.52
C PHE A 15 -34.39 -1.52 33.25
N PHE A 16 -34.08 -2.80 33.39
CA PHE A 16 -32.90 -3.40 32.76
C PHE A 16 -33.10 -3.29 31.24
N VAL A 17 -32.45 -2.31 30.61
CA VAL A 17 -32.30 -2.29 29.15
C VAL A 17 -31.23 -3.31 28.81
N PHE A 18 -31.66 -4.53 28.49
CA PHE A 18 -30.84 -5.50 27.77
C PHE A 18 -30.58 -4.91 26.38
N PHE A 19 -29.34 -4.52 26.10
CA PHE A 19 -28.89 -4.30 24.73
C PHE A 19 -28.92 -5.66 24.01
N PRO A 20 -29.70 -5.83 22.92
CA PRO A 20 -29.61 -7.03 22.11
C PRO A 20 -28.30 -7.03 21.33
N PRO A 21 -27.76 -8.21 20.96
CA PRO A 21 -26.64 -8.29 20.03
C PRO A 21 -27.04 -7.58 18.74
N TRP A 22 -26.15 -6.75 18.21
CA TRP A 22 -26.32 -6.07 16.94
C TRP A 22 -26.82 -7.04 15.86
N SER A 23 -28.11 -6.96 15.57
CA SER A 23 -28.70 -7.51 14.37
C SER A 23 -28.18 -6.68 13.21
N SER A 24 -27.50 -7.36 12.28
CA SER A 24 -27.18 -6.86 10.96
C SER A 24 -28.37 -6.08 10.39
N PRO A 25 -28.16 -4.95 9.68
CA PRO A 25 -29.26 -4.29 8.99
C PRO A 25 -29.90 -5.33 8.08
N SER A 26 -31.15 -5.71 8.38
CA SER A 26 -31.93 -6.55 7.50
C SER A 26 -32.02 -5.82 6.17
N ILE A 27 -31.40 -6.40 5.14
CA ILE A 27 -31.62 -6.01 3.74
C ILE A 27 -33.14 -5.89 3.60
N GLY A 28 -33.60 -4.67 3.33
CA GLY A 28 -35.00 -4.41 3.09
C GLY A 28 -35.44 -5.36 1.99
N VAL A 29 -36.43 -6.21 2.30
CA VAL A 29 -37.16 -6.98 1.29
C VAL A 29 -37.88 -5.95 0.43
N HIS A 30 -37.21 -5.47 -0.61
CA HIS A 30 -37.85 -4.74 -1.68
C HIS A 30 -38.91 -5.66 -2.26
N SER A 31 -40.15 -5.17 -2.32
CA SER A 31 -41.25 -5.87 -2.97
C SER A 31 -40.86 -6.17 -4.41
N SER A 32 -40.84 -7.45 -4.75
CA SER A 32 -40.51 -8.00 -6.06
C SER A 32 -41.35 -7.37 -7.17
N SER A 33 -40.77 -6.47 -7.97
CA SER A 33 -41.33 -6.14 -9.28
C SER A 33 -40.63 -7.01 -10.31
N VAL A 34 -41.22 -8.18 -10.60
CA VAL A 34 -40.94 -8.99 -11.80
C VAL A 34 -41.44 -8.25 -13.05
N ASP A 35 -41.19 -6.94 -13.14
CA ASP A 35 -41.84 -6.03 -14.08
C ASP A 35 -41.29 -6.19 -15.51
N ASP A 36 -40.05 -6.67 -15.65
CA ASP A 36 -39.42 -6.92 -16.97
C ASP A 36 -39.58 -8.37 -17.47
N GLY A 37 -40.13 -9.29 -16.67
CA GLY A 37 -40.30 -10.70 -17.04
C GLY A 37 -39.01 -11.55 -16.99
N LEU A 38 -37.91 -11.01 -16.43
CA LEU A 38 -36.68 -11.73 -16.09
C LEU A 38 -36.54 -11.83 -14.57
N LEU A 39 -36.21 -13.00 -14.05
CA LEU A 39 -35.75 -13.19 -12.67
C LEU A 39 -34.37 -13.84 -12.69
N LEU A 40 -33.39 -13.15 -12.10
CA LEU A 40 -32.04 -13.67 -11.93
C LEU A 40 -31.97 -14.45 -10.61
N VAL A 41 -31.34 -15.61 -10.65
CA VAL A 41 -31.24 -16.53 -9.52
C VAL A 41 -29.78 -16.93 -9.37
N THR A 42 -29.29 -16.92 -8.14
CA THR A 42 -27.95 -17.42 -7.83
C THR A 42 -27.95 -18.24 -6.55
N VAL A 43 -26.89 -19.01 -6.34
CA VAL A 43 -26.55 -19.61 -5.05
C VAL A 43 -25.39 -18.86 -4.41
N ALA A 44 -25.51 -18.58 -3.13
CA ALA A 44 -24.43 -18.05 -2.29
C ALA A 44 -24.65 -18.54 -0.85
N SER A 45 -23.61 -19.05 -0.20
CA SER A 45 -23.64 -19.42 1.22
C SER A 45 -23.38 -18.22 2.13
N ASP A 46 -22.52 -17.29 1.69
CA ASP A 46 -22.00 -16.18 2.49
C ASP A 46 -21.81 -14.93 1.62
N GLU A 47 -21.81 -13.76 2.25
CA GLU A 47 -21.51 -12.48 1.60
C GLU A 47 -20.00 -12.28 1.42
N THR A 48 -19.43 -12.99 0.44
CA THR A 48 -18.01 -12.85 0.03
C THR A 48 -17.76 -11.54 -0.72
N ASP A 49 -16.49 -11.14 -0.89
CA ASP A 49 -16.15 -9.96 -1.70
C ASP A 49 -16.55 -10.16 -3.18
N GLY A 50 -16.45 -11.39 -3.68
CA GLY A 50 -16.94 -11.77 -5.00
C GLY A 50 -18.45 -11.60 -5.14
N PHE A 51 -19.22 -12.06 -4.14
CA PHE A 51 -20.67 -11.87 -4.08
C PHE A 51 -21.06 -10.38 -4.03
N LYS A 52 -20.36 -9.57 -3.24
CA LYS A 52 -20.59 -8.12 -3.19
C LYS A 52 -20.36 -7.46 -4.55
N ARG A 53 -19.29 -7.84 -5.26
CA ARG A 53 -19.03 -7.37 -6.63
C ARG A 53 -20.13 -7.79 -7.60
N TYR A 54 -20.61 -9.02 -7.49
CA TYR A 54 -21.73 -9.53 -8.27
C TYR A 54 -23.00 -8.69 -8.05
N MET A 55 -23.40 -8.48 -6.78
CA MET A 55 -24.57 -7.67 -6.44
C MET A 55 -24.41 -6.21 -6.87
N ARG A 56 -23.22 -5.63 -6.74
CA ARG A 56 -22.92 -4.28 -7.29
C ARG A 56 -23.22 -4.21 -8.78
N SER A 57 -22.72 -5.17 -9.56
CA SER A 57 -22.96 -5.20 -11.00
C SER A 57 -24.44 -5.45 -11.33
N ALA A 58 -25.14 -6.30 -10.59
CA ALA A 58 -26.58 -6.51 -10.76
C ALA A 58 -27.39 -5.24 -10.52
N ASN A 59 -27.14 -4.55 -9.39
CA ASN A 59 -27.82 -3.31 -9.01
C ASN A 59 -27.62 -2.21 -10.05
N LYS A 60 -26.39 -2.06 -10.57
CA LYS A 60 -26.08 -1.11 -11.64
C LYS A 60 -26.98 -1.29 -12.86
N TYR A 61 -27.21 -2.53 -13.25
CA TYR A 61 -27.98 -2.88 -14.43
C TYR A 61 -29.47 -3.14 -14.14
N GLY A 62 -29.93 -2.80 -12.92
CA GLY A 62 -31.33 -2.96 -12.51
C GLY A 62 -31.80 -4.41 -12.48
N LEU A 63 -30.90 -5.36 -12.21
CA LEU A 63 -31.22 -6.78 -12.16
C LEU A 63 -31.67 -7.18 -10.75
N ASP A 64 -32.90 -7.68 -10.63
CA ASP A 64 -33.41 -8.26 -9.38
C ASP A 64 -32.90 -9.70 -9.21
N VAL A 65 -32.25 -9.96 -8.07
CA VAL A 65 -31.56 -11.23 -7.80
C VAL A 65 -32.21 -11.96 -6.64
N GLU A 66 -32.71 -13.16 -6.91
CA GLU A 66 -33.09 -14.12 -5.87
C GLU A 66 -31.88 -14.98 -5.46
N VAL A 67 -31.44 -14.79 -4.21
CA VAL A 67 -30.27 -15.49 -3.65
C VAL A 67 -30.72 -16.70 -2.85
N LEU A 68 -30.30 -17.89 -3.26
CA LEU A 68 -30.60 -19.15 -2.59
C LEU A 68 -29.42 -19.62 -1.75
N GLY A 69 -29.71 -20.14 -0.55
CA GLY A 69 -28.71 -20.77 0.31
C GLY A 69 -27.95 -19.83 1.26
N MET A 70 -28.27 -18.53 1.28
CA MET A 70 -27.58 -17.56 2.15
C MET A 70 -27.68 -17.97 3.63
N GLY A 71 -26.55 -18.00 4.32
CA GLY A 71 -26.41 -18.44 5.71
C GLY A 71 -26.48 -19.95 5.92
N LYS A 72 -26.64 -20.76 4.86
CA LYS A 72 -26.56 -22.23 4.94
C LYS A 72 -25.13 -22.69 4.71
N GLU A 73 -24.70 -23.70 5.47
CA GLU A 73 -23.41 -24.36 5.25
C GLU A 73 -23.35 -24.98 3.84
N TRP A 74 -22.24 -24.77 3.14
CA TRP A 74 -22.02 -25.34 1.83
C TRP A 74 -21.77 -26.85 1.88
N ARG A 75 -22.60 -27.64 1.19
CA ARG A 75 -22.53 -29.11 1.15
C ARG A 75 -22.06 -29.69 -0.18
N GLY A 76 -21.67 -28.83 -1.12
CA GLY A 76 -21.37 -29.20 -2.50
C GLY A 76 -19.97 -29.74 -2.78
N GLY A 77 -19.13 -29.94 -1.76
CA GLY A 77 -17.72 -30.33 -1.92
C GLY A 77 -16.79 -29.16 -2.23
N ASP A 78 -15.50 -29.43 -2.39
CA ASP A 78 -14.50 -28.40 -2.71
C ASP A 78 -14.38 -28.23 -4.23
N MET A 79 -15.20 -27.33 -4.78
CA MET A 79 -15.24 -27.05 -6.22
C MET A 79 -13.98 -26.35 -6.77
N ALA A 80 -13.04 -25.93 -5.89
CA ALA A 80 -11.76 -25.40 -6.33
C ALA A 80 -10.73 -26.51 -6.64
N VAL A 81 -10.92 -27.72 -6.09
CA VAL A 81 -9.97 -28.83 -6.16
C VAL A 81 -10.54 -30.07 -6.85
N SER A 82 -11.86 -30.28 -6.79
CA SER A 82 -12.52 -31.43 -7.41
C SER A 82 -13.88 -31.09 -8.02
N VAL A 83 -14.48 -32.06 -8.69
CA VAL A 83 -15.88 -32.03 -9.10
C VAL A 83 -16.83 -31.81 -7.92
N GLY A 84 -18.00 -31.23 -8.18
CA GLY A 84 -19.01 -30.98 -7.15
C GLY A 84 -20.08 -29.99 -7.58
N GLY A 85 -20.79 -29.41 -6.62
CA GLY A 85 -21.79 -28.37 -6.88
C GLY A 85 -23.23 -28.83 -7.03
N GLY A 86 -23.51 -30.14 -6.95
CA GLY A 86 -24.87 -30.71 -6.98
C GLY A 86 -25.81 -30.12 -5.92
N TYR A 87 -25.27 -29.64 -4.79
CA TYR A 87 -26.03 -28.91 -3.78
C TYR A 87 -26.69 -27.64 -4.35
N LYS A 88 -26.09 -26.97 -5.35
CA LYS A 88 -26.72 -25.85 -6.07
C LYS A 88 -28.02 -26.29 -6.72
N ILE A 89 -28.01 -27.43 -7.41
CA ILE A 89 -29.20 -28.00 -8.06
C ILE A 89 -30.28 -28.28 -7.02
N ASN A 90 -29.93 -28.84 -5.86
CA ASN A 90 -30.89 -29.14 -4.81
C ASN A 90 -31.50 -27.86 -4.18
N LEU A 91 -30.71 -26.80 -4.00
CA LEU A 91 -31.22 -25.49 -3.59
C LEU A 91 -32.15 -24.87 -4.64
N LEU A 92 -31.79 -24.99 -5.93
CA LEU A 92 -32.62 -24.53 -7.04
C LEU A 92 -33.94 -25.29 -7.12
N LYS A 93 -33.94 -26.62 -6.95
CA LYS A 93 -35.16 -27.44 -6.91
C LYS A 93 -36.14 -26.92 -5.84
N GLU A 94 -35.63 -26.60 -4.66
CA GLU A 94 -36.44 -26.06 -3.56
C GLU A 94 -36.94 -24.65 -3.88
N GLY A 95 -36.03 -23.74 -4.22
CA GLY A 95 -36.32 -22.30 -4.40
C GLY A 95 -37.20 -21.99 -5.62
N LEU A 96 -37.04 -22.74 -6.72
CA LEU A 96 -37.74 -22.47 -7.98
C LEU A 96 -39.11 -23.16 -8.09
N LYS A 97 -39.50 -23.99 -7.11
CA LYS A 97 -40.78 -24.70 -7.10
C LYS A 97 -42.00 -23.78 -7.24
N LYS A 98 -41.93 -22.55 -6.71
CA LYS A 98 -42.98 -21.53 -6.82
C LYS A 98 -43.14 -20.94 -8.23
N TYR A 99 -42.18 -21.16 -9.12
CA TYR A 99 -42.18 -20.60 -10.47
C TYR A 99 -42.47 -21.62 -11.58
N LYS A 100 -42.58 -22.91 -11.22
CA LYS A 100 -42.74 -24.02 -12.18
C LYS A 100 -43.91 -23.87 -13.16
N ASP A 101 -44.96 -23.15 -12.78
CA ASP A 101 -46.17 -22.96 -13.60
C ASP A 101 -46.21 -21.57 -14.30
N LYS A 102 -45.21 -20.71 -14.09
CA LYS A 102 -45.15 -19.35 -14.67
C LYS A 102 -44.57 -19.37 -16.09
N LYS A 103 -45.43 -19.60 -17.08
CA LYS A 103 -45.04 -19.81 -18.48
C LYS A 103 -44.29 -18.65 -19.14
N ASP A 104 -44.61 -17.42 -18.77
CA ASP A 104 -44.01 -16.22 -19.37
C ASP A 104 -42.77 -15.71 -18.62
N LEU A 105 -42.47 -16.29 -17.46
CA LEU A 105 -41.30 -15.90 -16.67
C LEU A 105 -40.03 -16.53 -17.27
N VAL A 106 -39.05 -15.69 -17.58
CA VAL A 106 -37.70 -16.12 -17.93
C VAL A 106 -36.85 -16.09 -16.66
N LEU A 107 -36.17 -17.20 -16.38
CA LEU A 107 -35.21 -17.35 -15.31
C LEU A 107 -33.81 -17.36 -15.90
N MET A 108 -32.90 -16.60 -15.32
CA MET A 108 -31.46 -16.74 -15.54
C MET A 108 -30.83 -17.26 -14.25
N PHE A 109 -30.07 -18.35 -14.35
CA PHE A 109 -29.15 -18.76 -13.30
C PHE A 109 -27.74 -18.32 -13.65
N THR A 110 -27.00 -17.82 -12.67
CA THR A 110 -25.55 -17.68 -12.73
C THR A 110 -24.92 -18.11 -11.41
N ASP A 111 -23.65 -18.48 -11.43
CA ASP A 111 -22.83 -18.43 -10.22
C ASP A 111 -22.69 -16.96 -9.75
N SER A 112 -22.24 -16.73 -8.50
CA SER A 112 -22.13 -15.38 -7.94
C SER A 112 -20.72 -14.93 -7.59
N TYR A 113 -19.86 -15.80 -7.05
CA TYR A 113 -18.58 -15.35 -6.50
C TYR A 113 -17.60 -14.84 -7.57
N ASP A 114 -17.79 -15.28 -8.80
CA ASP A 114 -16.93 -15.03 -9.96
C ASP A 114 -17.70 -14.59 -11.21
N VAL A 115 -18.82 -13.89 -11.03
CA VAL A 115 -19.65 -13.36 -12.13
C VAL A 115 -19.81 -11.84 -12.02
N ILE A 116 -19.78 -11.15 -13.17
CA ILE A 116 -20.06 -9.72 -13.31
C ILE A 116 -21.02 -9.50 -14.47
N PHE A 117 -22.07 -8.70 -14.24
CA PHE A 117 -22.97 -8.24 -15.30
C PHE A 117 -22.41 -7.03 -16.04
N THR A 118 -22.70 -6.96 -17.34
CA THR A 118 -22.30 -5.89 -18.25
C THR A 118 -23.47 -5.39 -19.13
N GLY A 119 -24.69 -5.84 -18.84
CA GLY A 119 -25.91 -5.38 -19.50
C GLY A 119 -27.17 -5.64 -18.67
N GLY A 120 -28.25 -4.95 -19.03
CA GLY A 120 -29.53 -4.95 -18.29
C GLY A 120 -30.53 -6.02 -18.72
N ALA A 121 -31.61 -6.15 -17.95
CA ALA A 121 -32.64 -7.17 -18.16
C ALA A 121 -33.22 -7.16 -19.58
N GLN A 122 -33.50 -5.97 -20.12
CA GLN A 122 -34.06 -5.83 -21.48
C GLN A 122 -33.11 -6.34 -22.57
N GLU A 123 -31.81 -6.09 -22.44
CA GLU A 123 -30.79 -6.55 -23.40
C GLU A 123 -30.61 -8.06 -23.32
N ILE A 124 -30.56 -8.59 -22.09
CA ILE A 124 -30.51 -10.03 -21.81
C ILE A 124 -31.71 -10.75 -22.43
N LEU A 125 -32.93 -10.29 -22.16
CA LEU A 125 -34.16 -10.87 -22.70
C LEU A 125 -34.23 -10.76 -24.22
N LYS A 126 -33.83 -9.62 -24.79
CA LYS A 126 -33.76 -9.42 -26.23
C LYS A 126 -32.80 -10.42 -26.87
N MET A 127 -31.63 -10.65 -26.25
CA MET A 127 -30.65 -11.59 -26.76
C MET A 127 -31.16 -13.04 -26.64
N PHE A 128 -31.71 -13.42 -25.49
CA PHE A 128 -32.31 -14.75 -25.28
C PHE A 128 -33.40 -15.06 -26.33
N LYS A 129 -34.30 -14.11 -26.60
CA LYS A 129 -35.35 -14.28 -27.61
C LYS A 129 -34.79 -14.52 -29.02
N LYS A 130 -33.61 -13.97 -29.37
CA LYS A 130 -32.96 -14.22 -30.67
C LYS A 130 -32.48 -15.66 -30.84
N PHE A 131 -32.17 -16.37 -29.75
CA PHE A 131 -31.77 -17.77 -29.84
C PHE A 131 -32.90 -18.67 -30.34
N ASN A 132 -34.17 -18.25 -30.22
CA ASN A 132 -35.33 -19.09 -30.51
C ASN A 132 -35.20 -20.47 -29.85
N ALA A 133 -34.86 -20.44 -28.55
CA ALA A 133 -34.64 -21.58 -27.67
C ALA A 133 -35.61 -21.50 -26.50
N ARG A 134 -35.85 -22.62 -25.80
CA ARG A 134 -36.54 -22.56 -24.50
C ARG A 134 -35.56 -22.44 -23.34
N VAL A 135 -34.36 -22.99 -23.51
CA VAL A 135 -33.24 -22.89 -22.56
C VAL A 135 -31.94 -22.70 -23.34
N VAL A 136 -31.09 -21.78 -22.88
CA VAL A 136 -29.75 -21.51 -23.41
C VAL A 136 -28.74 -21.65 -22.28
N PHE A 137 -27.78 -22.55 -22.42
CA PHE A 137 -26.63 -22.65 -21.51
C PHE A 137 -25.45 -21.85 -22.05
N SER A 138 -24.60 -21.38 -21.15
CA SER A 138 -23.30 -20.83 -21.52
C SER A 138 -22.40 -21.89 -22.16
N ALA A 139 -21.49 -21.46 -23.02
CA ALA A 139 -20.56 -22.35 -23.70
C ALA A 139 -19.10 -22.06 -23.30
N GLU A 140 -18.24 -23.08 -23.32
CA GLU A 140 -16.82 -22.96 -23.02
C GLU A 140 -15.94 -23.79 -23.96
N GLY A 141 -14.61 -23.60 -23.83
CA GLY A 141 -13.60 -24.25 -24.67
C GLY A 141 -13.24 -25.66 -24.26
N PHE A 142 -13.60 -26.09 -23.04
CA PHE A 142 -13.21 -27.39 -22.48
C PHE A 142 -14.43 -28.28 -22.26
N CYS A 143 -14.31 -29.56 -22.64
CA CYS A 143 -15.29 -30.58 -22.26
C CYS A 143 -14.93 -31.12 -20.88
N TRP A 144 -15.56 -30.55 -19.86
CA TRP A 144 -15.29 -30.86 -18.45
C TRP A 144 -16.59 -31.27 -17.73
N PRO A 145 -16.56 -32.22 -16.77
CA PRO A 145 -15.38 -32.94 -16.29
C PRO A 145 -14.95 -34.13 -17.15
N ASP A 146 -15.83 -34.66 -18.00
CA ASP A 146 -15.55 -35.86 -18.80
C ASP A 146 -15.24 -35.52 -20.26
N ALA A 147 -13.95 -35.49 -20.60
CA ALA A 147 -13.48 -35.22 -21.96
C ALA A 147 -13.85 -36.32 -22.97
N SER A 148 -14.23 -37.53 -22.53
CA SER A 148 -14.66 -38.59 -23.45
C SER A 148 -15.99 -38.28 -24.14
N LEU A 149 -16.74 -37.28 -23.65
CA LEU A 149 -18.03 -36.87 -24.18
C LEU A 149 -17.93 -35.91 -25.38
N MET A 150 -16.74 -35.43 -25.73
CA MET A 150 -16.52 -34.43 -26.79
C MET A 150 -17.21 -34.78 -28.10
N ASP A 151 -17.06 -36.03 -28.56
CA ASP A 151 -17.59 -36.48 -29.86
C ASP A 151 -19.12 -36.53 -29.91
N LYS A 152 -19.80 -36.50 -28.76
CA LYS A 152 -21.27 -36.47 -28.67
C LYS A 152 -21.84 -35.07 -28.82
N TYR A 153 -21.04 -34.02 -28.64
CA TYR A 153 -21.49 -32.65 -28.81
C TYR A 153 -21.76 -32.35 -30.30
N PRO A 154 -22.77 -31.53 -30.64
CA PRO A 154 -22.91 -31.00 -31.99
C PRO A 154 -21.66 -30.23 -32.44
N GLU A 155 -21.34 -30.30 -33.73
CA GLU A 155 -20.26 -29.49 -34.31
C GLU A 155 -20.64 -28.01 -34.34
N VAL A 156 -19.65 -27.15 -34.11
CA VAL A 156 -19.78 -25.68 -34.14
C VAL A 156 -18.72 -25.10 -35.07
N LYS A 157 -18.79 -23.80 -35.38
CA LYS A 157 -17.74 -23.16 -36.17
C LYS A 157 -16.42 -23.11 -35.40
N MET A 158 -15.31 -23.09 -36.12
CA MET A 158 -13.96 -23.08 -35.53
C MET A 158 -13.71 -21.93 -34.54
N ASN A 159 -14.39 -20.79 -34.72
CA ASN A 159 -14.26 -19.63 -33.84
C ASN A 159 -15.27 -19.61 -32.67
N GLU A 160 -16.08 -20.65 -32.52
CA GLU A 160 -17.13 -20.76 -31.50
C GLU A 160 -16.75 -21.77 -30.40
N LYS A 161 -17.40 -21.65 -29.23
CA LYS A 161 -17.25 -22.56 -28.09
C LYS A 161 -18.26 -23.71 -28.21
N ARG A 162 -17.80 -24.95 -27.98
CA ARG A 162 -18.58 -26.17 -28.28
C ARG A 162 -19.27 -26.77 -27.06
N PHE A 163 -18.68 -26.64 -25.87
CA PHE A 163 -19.05 -27.44 -24.70
C PHE A 163 -19.89 -26.63 -23.72
N LEU A 164 -20.74 -27.31 -22.95
CA LEU A 164 -21.66 -26.69 -21.98
C LEU A 164 -20.90 -26.26 -20.72
N ASN A 165 -21.22 -25.10 -20.18
CA ASN A 165 -20.83 -24.69 -18.82
C ASN A 165 -22.07 -24.39 -17.96
N SER A 166 -22.12 -24.93 -16.73
CA SER A 166 -23.29 -24.82 -15.84
C SER A 166 -23.34 -23.54 -15.01
N GLY A 167 -22.27 -22.75 -14.98
CA GLY A 167 -22.20 -21.51 -14.20
C GLY A 167 -23.03 -20.36 -14.77
N GLY A 168 -23.69 -20.56 -15.92
CA GLY A 168 -24.64 -19.62 -16.48
C GLY A 168 -25.62 -20.28 -17.46
N TYR A 169 -26.91 -20.07 -17.25
CA TYR A 169 -27.96 -20.47 -18.19
C TYR A 169 -29.23 -19.64 -18.04
N ILE A 170 -30.03 -19.53 -19.10
CA ILE A 170 -31.27 -18.76 -19.13
C ILE A 170 -32.37 -19.53 -19.87
N GLY A 171 -33.61 -19.46 -19.40
CA GLY A 171 -34.73 -20.18 -20.00
C GLY A 171 -36.06 -19.88 -19.35
N TYR A 172 -37.14 -20.41 -19.91
CA TYR A 172 -38.47 -20.28 -19.30
C TYR A 172 -38.56 -21.07 -18.00
N ALA A 173 -39.23 -20.51 -16.99
CA ALA A 173 -39.29 -21.08 -15.65
C ALA A 173 -39.78 -22.54 -15.60
N PRO A 174 -40.83 -22.96 -16.35
CA PRO A 174 -41.26 -24.36 -16.36
C PRO A 174 -40.19 -25.32 -16.90
N ASP A 175 -39.47 -24.93 -17.96
CA ASP A 175 -38.45 -25.80 -18.57
C ASP A 175 -37.22 -25.94 -17.69
N ILE A 176 -36.76 -24.85 -17.07
CA ILE A 176 -35.66 -24.94 -16.11
C ILE A 176 -36.07 -25.84 -14.95
N TYR A 177 -37.29 -25.67 -14.43
CA TYR A 177 -37.75 -26.49 -13.31
C TYR A 177 -37.84 -27.98 -13.69
N GLU A 178 -38.33 -28.32 -14.88
CA GLU A 178 -38.32 -29.69 -15.39
C GLU A 178 -36.90 -30.27 -15.54
N ILE A 179 -35.95 -29.47 -16.05
CA ILE A 179 -34.56 -29.91 -16.23
C ILE A 179 -33.92 -30.20 -14.87
N ILE A 180 -34.00 -29.27 -13.92
CA ILE A 180 -33.34 -29.45 -12.62
C ILE A 180 -33.98 -30.57 -11.80
N THR A 181 -35.25 -30.91 -12.04
CA THR A 181 -35.95 -32.02 -11.35
C THR A 181 -35.91 -33.35 -12.10
N HIS A 182 -35.30 -33.40 -13.29
CA HIS A 182 -35.29 -34.60 -14.13
C HIS A 182 -34.59 -35.80 -13.47
N ASN A 183 -33.46 -35.54 -12.82
CA ASN A 183 -32.63 -36.55 -12.15
C ASN A 183 -32.55 -36.29 -10.64
N GLU A 184 -32.46 -37.36 -9.86
CA GLU A 184 -31.94 -37.28 -8.50
C GLU A 184 -30.45 -36.90 -8.54
N VAL A 185 -30.06 -35.96 -7.69
CA VAL A 185 -28.70 -35.39 -7.66
C VAL A 185 -28.27 -35.33 -6.21
N GLY A 186 -27.16 -35.99 -5.88
CA GLY A 186 -26.52 -35.90 -4.58
C GLY A 186 -25.84 -34.54 -4.40
N ASP A 187 -25.73 -34.08 -3.15
CA ASP A 187 -25.16 -32.75 -2.86
C ASP A 187 -23.72 -32.59 -3.41
N LYS A 188 -22.94 -33.67 -3.49
CA LYS A 188 -21.55 -33.68 -3.99
C LYS A 188 -21.40 -34.09 -5.46
N ASP A 189 -22.50 -34.40 -6.14
CA ASP A 189 -22.44 -34.71 -7.57
C ASP A 189 -22.01 -33.48 -8.36
N ASP A 190 -21.48 -33.68 -9.56
CA ASP A 190 -21.04 -32.58 -10.42
C ASP A 190 -22.22 -31.95 -11.14
N ASP A 191 -22.50 -30.66 -10.87
CA ASP A 191 -23.62 -29.97 -11.50
C ASP A 191 -23.44 -29.88 -13.02
N GLN A 192 -22.22 -29.60 -13.49
CA GLN A 192 -21.90 -29.50 -14.92
C GLN A 192 -22.10 -30.82 -15.67
N LEU A 193 -21.70 -31.96 -15.09
CA LEU A 193 -21.90 -33.28 -15.68
C LEU A 193 -23.39 -33.65 -15.77
N VAL A 194 -24.20 -33.28 -14.77
CA VAL A 194 -25.65 -33.50 -14.80
C VAL A 194 -26.28 -32.79 -16.00
N TYR A 195 -26.00 -31.49 -16.17
CA TYR A 195 -26.53 -30.73 -17.31
C TYR A 195 -25.94 -31.18 -18.66
N THR A 196 -24.67 -31.58 -18.68
CA THR A 196 -24.00 -32.13 -19.87
C THR A 196 -24.70 -33.39 -20.36
N ASN A 197 -24.98 -34.35 -19.47
CA ASN A 197 -25.68 -35.57 -19.84
C ASN A 197 -27.09 -35.31 -20.38
N ILE A 198 -27.80 -34.33 -19.81
CA ILE A 198 -29.11 -33.89 -20.32
C ILE A 198 -29.00 -33.28 -21.72
N PHE A 199 -27.99 -32.44 -21.97
CA PHE A 199 -27.79 -31.81 -23.27
C PHE A 199 -27.36 -32.81 -24.36
N LEU A 200 -26.62 -33.84 -23.99
CA LEU A 200 -26.13 -34.87 -24.91
C LEU A 200 -27.19 -35.91 -25.27
N ASP A 201 -28.24 -36.07 -24.46
CA ASP A 201 -29.42 -36.82 -24.84
C ASP A 201 -30.23 -36.04 -25.90
N GLU A 202 -30.26 -36.55 -27.13
CA GLU A 202 -30.91 -35.88 -28.25
C GLU A 202 -32.42 -35.70 -28.03
N ASN A 203 -33.09 -36.63 -27.36
CA ASN A 203 -34.53 -36.55 -27.09
C ASN A 203 -34.82 -35.46 -26.07
N LEU A 204 -34.05 -35.40 -24.99
CA LEU A 204 -34.17 -34.36 -23.96
C LEU A 204 -33.80 -32.99 -24.50
N ARG A 205 -32.70 -32.88 -25.26
CA ARG A 205 -32.28 -31.64 -25.93
C ARG A 205 -33.36 -31.11 -26.87
N LYS A 206 -34.02 -31.98 -27.64
CA LYS A 206 -35.15 -31.59 -28.51
C LYS A 206 -36.40 -31.22 -27.70
N LYS A 207 -36.74 -32.00 -26.66
CA LYS A 207 -37.89 -31.76 -25.78
C LYS A 207 -37.87 -30.34 -25.21
N TRP A 208 -36.74 -29.94 -24.63
CA TRP A 208 -36.58 -28.62 -24.02
C TRP A 208 -35.93 -27.59 -24.96
N ASN A 209 -35.74 -27.91 -26.25
CA ASN A 209 -35.09 -27.05 -27.24
C ASN A 209 -33.86 -26.32 -26.66
N ILE A 210 -32.94 -27.10 -26.10
CA ILE A 210 -31.76 -26.60 -25.40
C ILE A 210 -30.71 -26.18 -26.44
N LYS A 211 -30.17 -24.96 -26.30
CA LYS A 211 -29.05 -24.47 -27.11
C LYS A 211 -27.88 -24.05 -26.23
N LEU A 212 -26.70 -23.95 -26.84
CA LEU A 212 -25.52 -23.37 -26.21
C LEU A 212 -25.27 -21.98 -26.81
N ASP A 213 -24.83 -21.04 -25.98
CA ASP A 213 -24.35 -19.73 -26.40
C ASP A 213 -22.92 -19.81 -26.95
N THR A 214 -22.77 -20.48 -28.10
CA THR A 214 -21.48 -20.83 -28.69
C THR A 214 -20.64 -19.61 -29.11
N ARG A 215 -21.28 -18.44 -29.27
CA ARG A 215 -20.62 -17.19 -29.66
C ARG A 215 -20.37 -16.23 -28.50
N GLY A 216 -20.87 -16.54 -27.30
CA GLY A 216 -20.80 -15.64 -26.14
C GLY A 216 -21.57 -14.34 -26.39
N GLU A 217 -22.81 -14.44 -26.88
CA GLU A 217 -23.70 -13.30 -27.08
C GLU A 217 -24.32 -12.82 -25.76
N ILE A 218 -24.53 -13.74 -24.80
CA ILE A 218 -25.00 -13.48 -23.44
C ILE A 218 -23.88 -13.77 -22.44
N PHE A 219 -23.28 -14.97 -22.49
CA PHE A 219 -22.36 -15.46 -21.48
C PHE A 219 -20.93 -15.56 -22.01
N GLN A 220 -19.97 -14.95 -21.32
CA GLN A 220 -18.55 -15.10 -21.57
C GLN A 220 -17.86 -15.83 -20.43
N ASN A 221 -17.60 -17.12 -20.63
CA ASN A 221 -16.69 -17.89 -19.79
C ASN A 221 -15.23 -17.52 -20.16
N LEU A 222 -14.40 -17.20 -19.17
CA LEU A 222 -13.06 -16.67 -19.39
C LEU A 222 -11.96 -17.74 -19.39
N ASN A 223 -12.20 -18.92 -18.80
CA ASN A 223 -11.21 -19.98 -18.82
C ASN A 223 -10.90 -20.42 -20.26
N GLY A 224 -9.64 -20.33 -20.68
CA GLY A 224 -9.23 -20.60 -22.06
C GLY A 224 -9.78 -19.60 -23.10
N ALA A 225 -10.14 -18.39 -22.68
CA ALA A 225 -10.65 -17.33 -23.57
C ALA A 225 -10.16 -15.91 -23.19
N LEU A 226 -9.17 -15.79 -22.30
CA LEU A 226 -8.63 -14.48 -21.89
C LEU A 226 -8.01 -13.69 -23.05
N ASP A 227 -7.38 -14.38 -24.00
CA ASP A 227 -6.80 -13.82 -25.23
C ASP A 227 -7.85 -13.47 -26.29
N GLU A 228 -9.09 -13.94 -26.13
CA GLU A 228 -10.20 -13.68 -27.04
C GLU A 228 -10.99 -12.42 -26.66
N VAL A 229 -10.71 -11.81 -25.52
CA VAL A 229 -11.49 -10.69 -24.97
C VAL A 229 -10.63 -9.44 -24.79
N THR A 230 -11.26 -8.29 -24.90
CA THR A 230 -10.62 -6.99 -24.64
C THR A 230 -11.57 -6.09 -23.88
N LEU A 231 -11.07 -5.45 -22.83
CA LEU A 231 -11.78 -4.40 -22.13
C LEU A 231 -11.89 -3.16 -23.04
N LYS A 232 -13.11 -2.65 -23.20
CA LYS A 232 -13.40 -1.47 -24.00
C LYS A 232 -14.20 -0.45 -23.19
N PHE A 233 -14.10 0.81 -23.61
CA PHE A 233 -14.81 1.93 -23.02
C PHE A 233 -15.57 2.68 -24.09
N LYS A 234 -16.80 3.07 -23.79
CA LYS A 234 -17.65 3.94 -24.62
C LYS A 234 -18.27 5.03 -23.75
N GLY A 235 -17.63 6.20 -23.77
CA GLY A 235 -17.97 7.28 -22.84
C GLY A 235 -17.81 6.82 -21.40
N ALA A 236 -18.88 6.96 -20.62
CA ALA A 236 -18.96 6.58 -19.22
C ALA A 236 -19.11 5.07 -18.96
N ASN A 237 -19.24 4.24 -20.02
CA ASN A 237 -19.50 2.81 -19.87
C ASN A 237 -18.31 1.96 -20.26
N SER A 238 -18.11 0.87 -19.51
CA SER A 238 -17.11 -0.18 -19.67
C SER A 238 -17.80 -1.47 -20.08
N TYR A 239 -17.20 -2.20 -21.00
CA TYR A 239 -17.72 -3.48 -21.46
C TYR A 239 -16.60 -4.38 -21.94
N LEU A 240 -16.90 -5.68 -22.01
CA LEU A 240 -15.99 -6.67 -22.56
C LEU A 240 -16.36 -6.92 -24.03
N TYR A 241 -15.38 -6.97 -24.91
CA TYR A 241 -15.58 -7.29 -26.32
C TYR A 241 -14.85 -8.57 -26.68
N ASN A 242 -15.56 -9.57 -27.20
CA ASN A 242 -14.95 -10.79 -27.71
C ASN A 242 -14.52 -10.55 -29.16
N VAL A 243 -13.21 -10.46 -29.39
CA VAL A 243 -12.65 -10.18 -30.73
C VAL A 243 -12.77 -11.37 -31.68
N LYS A 244 -12.89 -12.59 -31.16
CA LYS A 244 -12.96 -13.83 -31.94
C LYS A 244 -14.35 -14.09 -32.52
N THR A 245 -15.40 -13.77 -31.77
CA THR A 245 -16.80 -13.95 -32.19
C THR A 245 -17.48 -12.64 -32.62
N GLY A 246 -16.87 -11.49 -32.30
CA GLY A 246 -17.38 -10.16 -32.60
C GLY A 246 -18.58 -9.75 -31.74
N THR A 247 -18.67 -10.26 -30.51
CA THR A 247 -19.80 -10.05 -29.59
C THR A 247 -19.43 -9.14 -28.42
N THR A 248 -20.46 -8.60 -27.77
CA THR A 248 -20.37 -7.89 -26.48
C THR A 248 -21.22 -8.68 -25.49
N PRO A 249 -20.61 -9.63 -24.75
CA PRO A 249 -21.30 -10.45 -23.77
C PRO A 249 -21.96 -9.58 -22.69
N LEU A 250 -23.02 -10.10 -22.06
CA LEU A 250 -23.80 -9.40 -21.02
C LEU A 250 -23.49 -9.93 -19.62
N VAL A 251 -22.96 -11.15 -19.53
CA VAL A 251 -22.55 -11.83 -18.30
C VAL A 251 -21.12 -12.32 -18.50
N VAL A 252 -20.21 -11.91 -17.62
CA VAL A 252 -18.80 -12.33 -17.64
C VAL A 252 -18.57 -13.27 -16.46
N HIS A 253 -18.11 -14.48 -16.76
CA HIS A 253 -17.88 -15.54 -15.78
C HIS A 253 -16.40 -15.89 -15.72
N GLY A 254 -15.80 -15.62 -14.56
CA GLY A 254 -14.40 -15.92 -14.23
C GLY A 254 -14.17 -17.39 -13.88
N ASN A 255 -14.75 -18.33 -14.63
CA ASN A 255 -14.72 -19.77 -14.32
C ASN A 255 -13.30 -20.35 -14.25
N GLY A 256 -13.09 -21.40 -13.47
CA GLY A 256 -11.78 -22.06 -13.38
C GLY A 256 -10.67 -21.23 -12.70
N PRO A 257 -9.39 -21.53 -12.97
CA PRO A 257 -8.23 -21.02 -12.21
C PRO A 257 -7.74 -19.64 -12.68
N ILE A 258 -8.64 -18.74 -13.07
CA ILE A 258 -8.30 -17.40 -13.62
C ILE A 258 -8.82 -16.24 -12.75
N LYS A 259 -9.10 -16.51 -11.46
CA LYS A 259 -9.66 -15.51 -10.53
C LYS A 259 -8.84 -14.22 -10.46
N PRO A 260 -7.49 -14.22 -10.41
CA PRO A 260 -6.71 -12.98 -10.42
C PRO A 260 -6.92 -12.13 -11.69
N GLN A 261 -6.95 -12.77 -12.87
CA GLN A 261 -7.18 -12.08 -14.14
C GLN A 261 -8.61 -11.54 -14.23
N PHE A 262 -9.59 -12.32 -13.76
CA PHE A 262 -10.97 -11.86 -13.65
C PHE A 262 -11.13 -10.67 -12.70
N ASN A 263 -10.44 -10.69 -11.56
CA ASN A 263 -10.43 -9.59 -10.61
C ASN A 263 -9.88 -8.30 -11.23
N THR A 264 -8.87 -8.41 -12.09
CA THR A 264 -8.33 -7.28 -12.86
C THR A 264 -9.39 -6.66 -13.76
N LEU A 265 -10.15 -7.47 -14.50
CA LEU A 265 -11.27 -6.99 -15.31
C LEU A 265 -12.36 -6.33 -14.44
N GLY A 266 -12.62 -6.90 -13.26
CA GLY A 266 -13.62 -6.38 -12.30
C GLY A 266 -13.31 -4.99 -11.74
N ASN A 267 -12.06 -4.53 -11.80
CA ASN A 267 -11.69 -3.15 -11.46
C ASN A 267 -12.28 -2.13 -12.44
N TYR A 268 -12.71 -2.57 -13.61
CA TYR A 268 -13.21 -1.73 -14.68
C TYR A 268 -14.68 -2.00 -15.01
N LEU A 269 -15.03 -3.27 -15.19
CA LEU A 269 -16.37 -3.71 -15.58
C LEU A 269 -17.45 -3.26 -14.60
N ALA A 270 -18.68 -3.16 -15.10
CA ALA A 270 -19.79 -2.52 -14.38
C ALA A 270 -19.45 -1.07 -13.95
N ASP A 271 -18.64 -0.40 -14.75
CA ASP A 271 -18.12 0.96 -14.55
C ASP A 271 -17.59 1.16 -13.14
N SER A 272 -16.85 0.18 -12.63
CA SER A 272 -16.08 0.36 -11.40
C SER A 272 -15.11 1.53 -11.57
N TRP A 273 -14.45 1.59 -12.73
CA TRP A 273 -13.59 2.69 -13.15
C TRP A 273 -13.75 2.94 -14.66
N THR A 274 -13.84 4.22 -15.07
CA THR A 274 -13.80 4.60 -16.49
C THR A 274 -12.87 5.79 -16.75
N PRO A 275 -12.32 5.93 -17.98
CA PRO A 275 -11.47 7.07 -18.32
C PRO A 275 -12.15 8.43 -18.16
N THR A 276 -13.48 8.50 -18.34
CA THR A 276 -14.23 9.77 -18.30
C THR A 276 -14.72 10.16 -16.91
N GLN A 277 -14.90 9.19 -15.99
CA GLN A 277 -15.47 9.45 -14.66
C GLN A 277 -14.52 9.08 -13.51
N GLY A 278 -13.39 8.43 -13.80
CA GLY A 278 -12.51 7.88 -12.79
C GLY A 278 -13.17 6.70 -12.05
N CYS A 279 -12.87 6.57 -10.77
CA CYS A 279 -13.32 5.47 -9.93
C CYS A 279 -14.71 5.72 -9.33
N LEU A 280 -15.76 5.13 -9.89
CA LEU A 280 -17.11 5.20 -9.30
C LEU A 280 -17.22 4.28 -8.08
N ALA A 281 -16.59 3.10 -8.12
CA ALA A 281 -16.60 2.14 -7.01
C ALA A 281 -15.93 2.67 -5.72
N CYS A 282 -15.14 3.74 -5.82
CA CYS A 282 -14.45 4.36 -4.68
C CYS A 282 -15.39 5.08 -3.71
N GLY A 283 -16.57 5.50 -4.18
CA GLY A 283 -17.60 6.14 -3.36
C GLY A 283 -18.59 5.16 -2.72
N GLU A 284 -18.49 3.87 -3.03
CA GLU A 284 -19.48 2.86 -2.65
C GLU A 284 -19.10 2.12 -1.36
N ASP A 285 -20.13 1.75 -0.58
CA ASP A 285 -20.01 1.00 0.68
C ASP A 285 -19.06 1.66 1.68
N LYS A 286 -18.96 3.00 1.68
CA LYS A 286 -18.09 3.74 2.61
C LYS A 286 -18.72 3.85 4.00
N ILE A 287 -17.86 3.84 5.01
CA ILE A 287 -18.21 4.25 6.38
C ILE A 287 -17.86 5.72 6.55
N ASN A 288 -18.71 6.49 7.25
CA ASN A 288 -18.42 7.88 7.61
C ASN A 288 -17.99 7.97 9.08
N LEU A 289 -16.69 8.15 9.34
CA LEU A 289 -16.17 8.33 10.71
C LEU A 289 -16.43 9.74 11.27
N GLN A 290 -16.80 10.71 10.43
CA GLN A 290 -17.10 12.07 10.89
C GLN A 290 -18.45 12.19 11.59
N GLU A 291 -19.35 11.23 11.33
CA GLU A 291 -20.66 11.15 11.99
C GLU A 291 -20.63 10.30 13.28
N VAL A 292 -19.47 9.72 13.59
CA VAL A 292 -19.26 8.88 14.77
C VAL A 292 -18.42 9.68 15.77
N GLU A 293 -18.78 9.61 17.04
CA GLU A 293 -17.98 10.20 18.10
C GLU A 293 -16.70 9.39 18.33
N GLU A 294 -15.59 10.03 18.73
CA GLU A 294 -14.29 9.35 18.87
C GLU A 294 -14.32 8.15 19.84
N GLN A 295 -15.16 8.19 20.89
CA GLN A 295 -15.32 7.07 21.81
C GLN A 295 -15.96 5.83 21.18
N ASP A 296 -16.60 5.98 20.02
CA ASP A 296 -17.28 4.90 19.28
C ASP A 296 -16.50 4.47 18.03
N TYR A 297 -15.33 5.07 17.79
CA TYR A 297 -14.43 4.63 16.73
C TYR A 297 -14.07 3.15 16.88
N PRO A 298 -13.88 2.43 15.76
CA PRO A 298 -13.57 1.01 15.84
C PRO A 298 -12.20 0.77 16.45
N THR A 299 -12.05 -0.35 17.16
CA THR A 299 -10.75 -0.74 17.72
C THR A 299 -9.80 -1.23 16.63
N VAL A 300 -8.54 -0.78 16.71
CA VAL A 300 -7.50 -1.13 15.74
C VAL A 300 -6.35 -1.81 16.49
N PHE A 301 -5.99 -3.02 16.06
CA PHE A 301 -4.76 -3.66 16.47
C PHE A 301 -3.66 -3.34 15.43
N VAL A 302 -2.58 -2.71 15.86
CA VAL A 302 -1.45 -2.34 15.02
C VAL A 302 -0.31 -3.31 15.26
N GLY A 303 0.04 -4.12 14.27
CA GLY A 303 1.23 -4.97 14.27
C GLY A 303 2.37 -4.32 13.50
N VAL A 304 3.45 -4.00 14.20
CA VAL A 304 4.71 -3.49 13.63
C VAL A 304 5.73 -4.61 13.59
N PHE A 305 6.32 -4.88 12.42
CA PHE A 305 7.26 -5.98 12.20
C PHE A 305 8.60 -5.47 11.66
N ILE A 306 9.64 -5.55 12.49
CA ILE A 306 11.01 -5.12 12.15
C ILE A 306 11.87 -6.37 11.97
N ASP A 307 11.95 -6.88 10.75
CA ASP A 307 12.70 -8.12 10.46
C ASP A 307 14.22 -7.89 10.41
N GLN A 308 14.63 -6.72 9.96
CA GLN A 308 16.01 -6.34 9.72
C GLN A 308 16.24 -4.84 10.01
N PRO A 309 17.50 -4.41 10.15
CA PRO A 309 17.81 -2.99 10.27
C PRO A 309 17.33 -2.20 9.04
N VAL A 310 16.70 -1.05 9.27
CA VAL A 310 16.25 -0.13 8.23
C VAL A 310 16.60 1.33 8.59
N PRO A 311 16.83 2.18 7.58
CA PRO A 311 17.01 3.62 7.79
C PRO A 311 15.80 4.29 8.46
N PHE A 312 16.04 5.43 9.12
CA PHE A 312 15.00 6.38 9.55
C PHE A 312 13.86 5.79 10.42
N ILE A 313 14.17 4.77 11.22
CA ILE A 313 13.16 4.08 12.05
C ILE A 313 12.49 5.01 13.09
N ALA A 314 13.20 6.04 13.55
CA ALA A 314 12.66 7.00 14.49
C ALA A 314 11.53 7.81 13.84
N GLU A 315 11.75 8.27 12.60
CA GLU A 315 10.78 8.99 11.79
C GLU A 315 9.56 8.11 11.46
N PHE A 316 9.77 6.82 11.18
CA PHE A 316 8.70 5.83 11.06
C PHE A 316 7.80 5.79 12.31
N PHE A 317 8.41 5.65 13.50
CA PHE A 317 7.66 5.60 14.76
C PHE A 317 6.92 6.91 15.07
N GLU A 318 7.53 8.06 14.78
CA GLU A 318 6.87 9.36 14.94
C GLU A 318 5.68 9.50 13.98
N LYS A 319 5.77 9.02 12.74
CA LYS A 319 4.63 9.00 11.79
C LYS A 319 3.49 8.09 12.24
N LEU A 320 3.80 6.91 12.80
CA LEU A 320 2.80 6.02 13.40
C LEU A 320 2.13 6.69 14.62
N ALA A 321 2.92 7.27 15.51
CA ALA A 321 2.41 8.03 16.65
C ALA A 321 1.60 9.26 16.22
N GLY A 322 1.95 9.87 15.09
CA GLY A 322 1.29 11.04 14.51
C GLY A 322 -0.02 10.76 13.78
N GLN A 323 -0.40 9.49 13.56
CA GLN A 323 -1.70 9.17 12.94
C GLN A 323 -2.85 9.77 13.77
N GLN A 324 -3.69 10.58 13.14
CA GLN A 324 -4.90 11.17 13.70
C GLN A 324 -5.93 10.07 13.88
N TYR A 325 -5.82 9.32 14.96
CA TYR A 325 -6.77 8.29 15.37
C TYR A 325 -6.71 8.19 16.91
N PRO A 326 -7.84 8.02 17.61
CA PRO A 326 -7.84 7.95 19.06
C PRO A 326 -6.90 6.86 19.56
N LYS A 327 -5.79 7.24 20.23
CA LYS A 327 -4.76 6.27 20.67
C LYS A 327 -5.32 5.22 21.64
N LYS A 328 -6.37 5.57 22.39
CA LYS A 328 -7.11 4.66 23.27
C LYS A 328 -8.01 3.66 22.53
N LYS A 329 -8.11 3.77 21.21
CA LYS A 329 -8.71 2.75 20.32
C LYS A 329 -7.67 1.88 19.63
N MET A 330 -6.38 2.08 19.93
CA MET A 330 -5.28 1.39 19.28
C MET A 330 -4.52 0.50 20.27
N ASP A 331 -4.46 -0.80 19.99
CA ASP A 331 -3.55 -1.75 20.64
C ASP A 331 -2.30 -1.90 19.75
N VAL A 332 -1.10 -1.72 20.30
CA VAL A 332 0.16 -1.77 19.53
C VAL A 332 0.96 -3.01 19.90
N PHE A 333 1.38 -3.75 18.89
CA PHE A 333 2.29 -4.89 18.98
C PHE A 333 3.53 -4.61 18.14
N VAL A 334 4.72 -4.70 18.73
CA VAL A 334 6.00 -4.49 18.02
C VAL A 334 6.83 -5.76 18.10
N TYR A 335 7.05 -6.40 16.96
CA TYR A 335 8.08 -7.42 16.80
C TYR A 335 9.36 -6.76 16.31
N ASN A 336 10.46 -7.04 16.99
CA ASN A 336 11.79 -6.62 16.56
C ASN A 336 12.74 -7.81 16.53
N ASN A 337 13.32 -8.06 15.37
CA ASN A 337 14.38 -9.04 15.15
C ASN A 337 15.76 -8.38 14.93
N ALA A 338 15.78 -7.04 14.75
CA ALA A 338 17.00 -6.28 14.56
C ALA A 338 17.54 -5.78 15.90
N ASN A 339 18.62 -6.40 16.39
CA ASN A 339 19.33 -5.95 17.60
C ASN A 339 19.72 -4.46 17.52
N PHE A 340 20.10 -4.00 16.33
CA PHE A 340 20.42 -2.60 16.06
C PHE A 340 19.31 -1.63 16.51
N HIS A 341 18.04 -2.00 16.32
CA HIS A 341 16.88 -1.16 16.65
C HIS A 341 16.29 -1.38 18.05
N ALA A 342 16.93 -2.21 18.89
CA ALA A 342 16.40 -2.48 20.23
C ALA A 342 16.24 -1.19 21.07
N LYS A 343 17.17 -0.24 20.94
CA LYS A 343 17.11 1.06 21.62
C LYS A 343 15.98 1.94 21.06
N ASP A 344 15.77 1.93 19.75
CA ASP A 344 14.71 2.72 19.09
C ASP A 344 13.32 2.27 19.52
N VAL A 345 13.09 0.95 19.52
CA VAL A 345 11.83 0.34 19.99
C VAL A 345 11.58 0.69 21.46
N LYS A 346 12.62 0.63 22.30
CA LYS A 346 12.52 0.99 23.72
C LYS A 346 12.16 2.47 23.91
N ASN A 347 12.77 3.36 23.13
CA ASN A 347 12.47 4.79 23.18
C ASN A 347 11.02 5.07 22.75
N PHE A 348 10.57 4.44 21.67
CA PHE A 348 9.17 4.52 21.22
C PHE A 348 8.20 4.06 22.30
N MET A 349 8.47 2.90 22.91
CA MET A 349 7.66 2.36 24.01
C MET A 349 7.59 3.33 25.19
N ILE A 350 8.73 3.82 25.70
CA ILE A 350 8.78 4.75 26.83
C ILE A 350 7.96 6.03 26.54
N LYS A 351 8.08 6.55 25.31
CA LYS A 351 7.43 7.81 24.91
C LYS A 351 5.91 7.66 24.71
N TYR A 352 5.46 6.52 24.20
CA TYR A 352 4.09 6.39 23.69
C TYR A 352 3.21 5.30 24.32
N GLU A 353 3.75 4.31 25.02
CA GLU A 353 3.00 3.18 25.60
C GLU A 353 1.75 3.64 26.37
N LYS A 354 1.90 4.64 27.26
CA LYS A 354 0.80 5.14 28.10
C LYS A 354 -0.33 5.83 27.32
N LYS A 355 -0.07 6.26 26.07
CA LYS A 355 -1.08 6.91 25.21
C LYS A 355 -1.98 5.87 24.53
N TYR A 356 -1.45 4.70 24.22
CA TYR A 356 -2.19 3.62 23.57
C TYR A 356 -3.14 2.89 24.53
N ASN A 357 -4.05 2.06 23.98
CA ASN A 357 -4.91 1.18 24.77
C ASN A 357 -4.10 0.07 25.44
N SER A 358 -3.23 -0.59 24.67
CA SER A 358 -2.20 -1.46 25.19
C SER A 358 -0.98 -1.48 24.27
N PHE A 359 0.15 -1.92 24.82
CA PHE A 359 1.41 -2.05 24.12
C PHE A 359 2.01 -3.42 24.43
N THR A 360 2.54 -4.11 23.43
CA THR A 360 3.24 -5.39 23.59
C THR A 360 4.45 -5.39 22.67
N SER A 361 5.60 -5.83 23.17
CA SER A 361 6.80 -5.98 22.35
C SER A 361 7.38 -7.39 22.45
N VAL A 362 7.89 -7.87 21.32
CA VAL A 362 8.64 -9.12 21.18
C VAL A 362 10.05 -8.71 20.74
N PRO A 363 11.02 -8.69 21.67
CA PRO A 363 12.36 -8.22 21.36
C PRO A 363 13.22 -9.34 20.76
N PRO A 364 14.38 -9.01 20.16
CA PRO A 364 15.20 -9.98 19.42
C PRO A 364 15.65 -11.20 20.25
N GLU A 365 15.84 -11.01 21.56
CA GLU A 365 16.35 -12.06 22.47
C GLU A 365 15.39 -13.25 22.62
N ARG A 366 14.12 -13.08 22.21
CA ARG A 366 13.16 -14.19 22.20
C ARG A 366 13.36 -15.18 21.05
N GLY A 367 14.15 -14.84 20.04
CA GLY A 367 14.49 -15.75 18.93
C GLY A 367 13.28 -16.24 18.11
N VAL A 368 12.22 -15.44 18.05
CA VAL A 368 11.03 -15.74 17.25
C VAL A 368 11.33 -15.41 15.79
N ASN A 369 11.03 -16.32 14.87
CA ASN A 369 11.17 -16.05 13.43
C ASN A 369 10.04 -15.13 12.89
N ALA A 370 10.27 -14.59 11.69
CA ALA A 370 9.41 -13.59 11.05
C ALA A 370 7.95 -14.05 10.83
N TYR A 371 7.72 -15.31 10.41
CA TYR A 371 6.36 -15.78 10.14
C TYR A 371 5.58 -16.10 11.42
N ASP A 372 6.24 -16.64 12.45
CA ASP A 372 5.62 -16.90 13.76
C ASP A 372 5.27 -15.58 14.46
N ALA A 373 6.11 -14.55 14.32
CA ALA A 373 5.81 -13.20 14.81
C ALA A 373 4.54 -12.62 14.16
N ARG A 374 4.39 -12.74 12.84
CA ARG A 374 3.21 -12.26 12.11
C ARG A 374 1.94 -13.02 12.49
N ASN A 375 2.04 -14.34 12.65
CA ASN A 375 0.94 -15.15 13.17
C ASN A 375 0.56 -14.77 14.62
N MET A 376 1.54 -14.44 15.48
CA MET A 376 1.25 -13.90 16.81
C MET A 376 0.47 -12.58 16.75
N GLY A 377 0.77 -11.70 15.79
CA GLY A 377 -0.01 -10.48 15.56
C GLY A 377 -1.49 -10.77 15.27
N ILE A 378 -1.77 -11.75 14.41
CA ILE A 378 -3.12 -12.24 14.11
C ILE A 378 -3.80 -12.80 15.38
N ASP A 379 -3.11 -13.67 16.12
CA ASP A 379 -3.64 -14.29 17.34
C ASP A 379 -3.94 -13.25 18.44
N HIS A 380 -3.10 -12.22 18.56
CA HIS A 380 -3.32 -11.13 19.50
C HIS A 380 -4.52 -10.27 19.11
N CYS A 381 -4.72 -9.95 17.82
CA CYS A 381 -5.95 -9.28 17.38
C CYS A 381 -7.18 -10.10 17.72
N LEU A 382 -7.16 -11.42 17.47
CA LEU A 382 -8.27 -12.32 17.82
C LEU A 382 -8.56 -12.31 19.32
N LYS A 383 -7.51 -12.42 20.14
CA LYS A 383 -7.64 -12.37 21.61
C LYS A 383 -8.21 -11.04 22.12
N LYS A 384 -7.94 -9.94 21.41
CA LYS A 384 -8.42 -8.59 21.73
C LYS A 384 -9.79 -8.28 21.12
N ASN A 385 -10.36 -9.16 20.30
CA ASN A 385 -11.55 -8.89 19.50
C ASN A 385 -11.41 -7.59 18.69
N CYS A 386 -10.27 -7.41 18.02
CA CYS A 386 -10.00 -6.20 17.26
C CYS A 386 -10.97 -6.04 16.07
N GLN A 387 -11.47 -4.83 15.82
CA GLN A 387 -12.36 -4.57 14.68
C GLN A 387 -11.58 -4.35 13.38
N TYR A 388 -10.33 -3.90 13.48
CA TYR A 388 -9.39 -3.81 12.36
C TYR A 388 -7.98 -4.20 12.79
N TYR A 389 -7.22 -4.81 11.89
CA TYR A 389 -5.81 -5.14 12.05
C TYR A 389 -4.98 -4.36 11.03
N LEU A 390 -4.15 -3.44 11.50
CA LEU A 390 -3.16 -2.74 10.67
C LEU A 390 -1.83 -3.48 10.76
N PHE A 391 -1.41 -4.07 9.64
CA PHE A 391 -0.06 -4.57 9.46
C PHE A 391 0.85 -3.44 8.97
N LEU A 392 2.04 -3.32 9.56
CA LEU A 392 3.00 -2.28 9.22
C LEU A 392 4.44 -2.76 9.35
N GLU A 393 5.24 -2.50 8.34
CA GLU A 393 6.70 -2.68 8.33
C GLU A 393 7.39 -1.31 8.27
N PRO A 394 8.60 -1.17 8.83
CA PRO A 394 9.24 0.14 8.97
C PRO A 394 9.66 0.77 7.64
N GLU A 395 9.71 0.00 6.55
CA GLU A 395 9.90 0.54 5.21
C GLU A 395 8.72 1.42 4.75
N ALA A 396 7.52 1.24 5.30
CA ALA A 396 6.31 1.98 4.93
C ALA A 396 6.10 3.22 5.80
N HIS A 397 6.52 4.38 5.28
CA HIS A 397 6.41 5.67 5.95
C HIS A 397 5.04 6.33 5.71
N LEU A 398 4.19 6.38 6.76
CA LEU A 398 2.85 6.99 6.73
C LEU A 398 2.90 8.53 6.76
N ASP A 399 3.22 9.18 5.64
CA ASP A 399 3.31 10.65 5.58
C ASP A 399 1.97 11.36 5.82
N ASN A 400 0.87 10.78 5.37
CA ASN A 400 -0.46 11.32 5.61
C ASN A 400 -0.95 10.88 6.99
N SER A 401 -1.13 11.85 7.90
CA SER A 401 -1.56 11.60 9.27
C SER A 401 -2.99 11.02 9.37
N LYS A 402 -3.80 11.07 8.31
CA LYS A 402 -5.16 10.52 8.28
C LYS A 402 -5.25 9.14 7.62
N THR A 403 -4.13 8.52 7.25
CA THR A 403 -4.10 7.25 6.50
C THR A 403 -4.99 6.19 7.15
N LEU A 404 -4.88 5.98 8.46
CA LEU A 404 -5.69 4.96 9.14
C LEU A 404 -7.20 5.23 9.04
N GLN A 405 -7.64 6.47 9.25
CA GLN A 405 -9.07 6.84 9.09
C GLN A 405 -9.53 6.58 7.65
N LEU A 406 -8.77 7.06 6.67
CA LEU A 406 -9.11 6.96 5.26
C LEU A 406 -9.23 5.52 4.77
N LEU A 407 -8.41 4.60 5.30
CA LEU A 407 -8.49 3.17 4.98
C LEU A 407 -9.70 2.51 5.64
N ILE A 408 -10.02 2.86 6.89
CA ILE A 408 -11.22 2.34 7.59
C ILE A 408 -12.50 2.81 6.88
N GLU A 409 -12.58 4.07 6.48
CA GLU A 409 -13.72 4.64 5.77
C GLU A 409 -14.00 3.96 4.42
N GLN A 410 -13.00 3.32 3.81
CA GLN A 410 -13.18 2.54 2.58
C GLN A 410 -13.85 1.18 2.83
N ASN A 411 -13.96 0.71 4.07
CA ASN A 411 -14.75 -0.47 4.44
C ASN A 411 -14.49 -1.71 3.55
N ARG A 412 -13.22 -2.03 3.29
CA ARG A 412 -12.83 -3.19 2.49
C ARG A 412 -12.27 -4.29 3.37
N SER A 413 -12.47 -5.56 2.97
CA SER A 413 -11.97 -6.74 3.67
C SER A 413 -10.46 -6.66 3.93
N VAL A 414 -9.68 -6.30 2.91
CA VAL A 414 -8.25 -5.97 3.00
C VAL A 414 -7.97 -4.74 2.12
N ILE A 415 -7.27 -3.73 2.65
CA ILE A 415 -6.90 -2.54 1.90
C ILE A 415 -5.51 -2.02 2.27
N ALA A 416 -4.71 -1.72 1.25
CA ALA A 416 -3.40 -1.08 1.36
C ALA A 416 -3.46 0.35 0.79
N PRO A 417 -2.82 1.34 1.42
CA PRO A 417 -2.49 2.59 0.73
C PRO A 417 -1.36 2.32 -0.28
N MET A 418 -1.44 2.88 -1.48
CA MET A 418 -0.39 2.72 -2.48
C MET A 418 0.84 3.53 -2.09
N PHE A 419 1.94 2.83 -1.77
CA PHE A 419 3.24 3.44 -1.52
C PHE A 419 4.21 3.08 -2.64
N THR A 420 5.09 4.02 -2.98
CA THR A 420 6.17 3.84 -3.96
C THR A 420 7.49 4.26 -3.33
N ARG A 421 8.59 3.66 -3.78
CA ARG A 421 9.93 4.22 -3.51
C ARG A 421 10.07 5.53 -4.32
N PRO A 422 10.37 6.68 -3.70
CA PRO A 422 10.45 7.96 -4.41
C PRO A 422 11.34 7.89 -5.66
N GLY A 423 10.82 8.37 -6.80
CA GLY A 423 11.54 8.36 -8.08
C GLY A 423 11.72 6.98 -8.74
N LYS A 424 11.13 5.91 -8.18
CA LYS A 424 11.19 4.54 -8.73
C LYS A 424 9.78 3.99 -8.97
N LEU A 425 9.69 2.90 -9.74
CA LEU A 425 8.43 2.19 -9.98
C LEU A 425 8.10 1.14 -8.91
N TRP A 426 9.05 0.81 -8.03
CA TRP A 426 8.84 -0.17 -6.97
C TRP A 426 7.76 0.31 -6.01
N SER A 427 6.71 -0.50 -5.86
CA SER A 427 5.55 -0.22 -5.02
C SER A 427 5.22 -1.39 -4.10
N ASN A 428 4.31 -1.17 -3.16
CA ASN A 428 3.88 -2.16 -2.17
C ASN A 428 2.78 -3.12 -2.68
N PHE A 429 2.64 -3.30 -3.99
CA PHE A 429 1.65 -4.21 -4.58
C PHE A 429 2.12 -4.79 -5.91
N TRP A 430 1.55 -5.94 -6.30
CA TRP A 430 1.70 -6.48 -7.66
C TRP A 430 0.37 -6.41 -8.38
N GLY A 431 0.38 -5.97 -9.64
CA GLY A 431 -0.84 -5.93 -10.46
C GLY A 431 -1.24 -7.28 -11.05
N SER A 432 -0.30 -8.23 -11.18
CA SER A 432 -0.56 -9.55 -11.74
C SER A 432 0.34 -10.62 -11.13
N LEU A 433 0.02 -11.89 -11.41
CA LEU A 433 0.83 -13.04 -11.08
C LEU A 433 1.22 -13.79 -12.36
N SER A 434 2.43 -14.31 -12.36
CA SER A 434 2.87 -15.32 -13.33
C SER A 434 2.18 -16.66 -13.05
N SER A 435 2.30 -17.61 -13.98
CA SER A 435 1.65 -18.92 -13.87
C SER A 435 2.08 -19.76 -12.66
N ASN A 436 3.27 -19.50 -12.11
CA ASN A 436 3.77 -20.12 -10.88
C ASN A 436 3.46 -19.30 -9.61
N GLY A 437 2.68 -18.21 -9.72
CA GLY A 437 2.23 -17.41 -8.58
C GLY A 437 3.21 -16.33 -8.10
N PHE A 438 4.28 -16.06 -8.85
CA PHE A 438 5.25 -14.99 -8.56
C PHE A 438 4.91 -13.68 -9.28
N TYR A 439 5.69 -12.63 -9.05
CA TYR A 439 5.51 -11.31 -9.67
C TYR A 439 5.29 -11.39 -11.18
N ALA A 440 4.25 -10.71 -11.65
CA ALA A 440 4.11 -10.30 -13.03
C ALA A 440 3.56 -8.86 -13.07
N ARG A 441 3.97 -8.10 -14.08
CA ARG A 441 3.46 -6.75 -14.30
C ARG A 441 2.11 -6.83 -15.01
N SER A 442 1.08 -6.18 -14.47
CA SER A 442 -0.19 -5.98 -15.20
C SER A 442 -0.07 -4.86 -16.23
N GLU A 443 -0.96 -4.86 -17.22
CA GLU A 443 -0.97 -3.84 -18.28
C GLU A 443 -1.18 -2.42 -17.74
N ASP A 444 -1.94 -2.27 -16.65
CA ASP A 444 -2.28 -1.00 -16.01
C ASP A 444 -1.36 -0.60 -14.85
N TYR A 445 -0.33 -1.40 -14.53
CA TYR A 445 0.52 -1.16 -13.37
C TYR A 445 1.18 0.23 -13.39
N LEU A 446 1.75 0.63 -14.54
CA LEU A 446 2.42 1.93 -14.68
C LEU A 446 1.43 3.09 -14.58
N ASP A 447 0.22 2.91 -15.09
CA ASP A 447 -0.83 3.91 -15.02
C ASP A 447 -1.29 4.13 -13.57
N ILE A 448 -1.37 3.06 -12.78
CA ILE A 448 -1.73 3.11 -11.35
C ILE A 448 -0.59 3.75 -10.54
N VAL A 449 0.65 3.30 -10.72
CA VAL A 449 1.82 3.78 -9.97
C VAL A 449 2.12 5.26 -10.23
N ASN A 450 2.00 5.71 -11.49
CA ASN A 450 2.22 7.11 -11.86
C ASN A 450 0.97 7.98 -11.67
N SER A 451 -0.10 7.45 -11.05
CA SER A 451 -1.37 8.15 -10.83
C SER A 451 -2.04 8.68 -12.11
N HIS A 452 -1.78 8.07 -13.27
CA HIS A 452 -2.59 8.30 -14.48
C HIS A 452 -3.99 7.72 -14.33
N ARG A 453 -4.11 6.63 -13.56
CA ARG A 453 -5.39 6.06 -13.14
C ARG A 453 -5.45 6.06 -11.62
N ILE A 454 -6.34 6.89 -11.09
CA ILE A 454 -6.58 7.05 -9.66
C ILE A 454 -7.86 6.29 -9.29
N GLY A 455 -7.80 5.48 -8.23
CA GLY A 455 -8.92 4.65 -7.80
C GLY A 455 -8.60 3.64 -6.69
N LEU A 456 -9.44 2.61 -6.66
CA LEU A 456 -9.37 1.49 -5.73
C LEU A 456 -9.27 0.20 -6.53
N TRP A 457 -8.16 -0.52 -6.36
CA TRP A 457 -7.76 -1.60 -7.26
C TRP A 457 -7.71 -2.92 -6.51
N ASN A 458 -8.52 -3.90 -6.91
CA ASN A 458 -8.36 -5.28 -6.45
C ASN A 458 -7.13 -5.90 -7.12
N VAL A 459 -6.14 -6.24 -6.32
CA VAL A 459 -4.82 -6.71 -6.75
C VAL A 459 -4.50 -8.07 -6.12
N PRO A 460 -3.66 -8.90 -6.75
CA PRO A 460 -3.33 -10.22 -6.22
C PRO A 460 -2.32 -10.22 -5.05
N TYR A 461 -1.65 -9.11 -4.77
CA TYR A 461 -0.57 -9.06 -3.77
C TYR A 461 -0.42 -7.65 -3.20
N VAL A 462 -0.23 -7.56 -1.88
CA VAL A 462 0.09 -6.34 -1.12
C VAL A 462 1.18 -6.63 -0.09
N ARG A 463 1.99 -5.62 0.26
CA ARG A 463 3.11 -5.72 1.21
C ARG A 463 3.27 -4.45 2.06
N TYR A 464 4.09 -4.49 3.09
CA TYR A 464 4.58 -3.39 3.93
C TYR A 464 3.53 -2.66 4.79
N VAL A 465 2.35 -2.39 4.25
CA VAL A 465 1.26 -1.73 4.95
C VAL A 465 -0.08 -2.17 4.37
N TYR A 466 -0.95 -2.72 5.23
CA TYR A 466 -2.32 -3.03 4.87
C TYR A 466 -3.20 -3.16 6.11
N LEU A 467 -4.47 -2.82 5.94
CA LEU A 467 -5.52 -2.91 6.93
C LEU A 467 -6.45 -4.09 6.59
N ILE A 468 -6.77 -4.92 7.57
CA ILE A 468 -7.66 -6.06 7.43
C ILE A 468 -8.86 -5.87 8.37
N GLN A 469 -10.08 -6.15 7.90
CA GLN A 469 -11.25 -6.19 8.75
C GLN A 469 -11.18 -7.34 9.78
N GLY A 470 -11.50 -7.03 11.03
CA GLY A 470 -11.40 -7.96 12.17
C GLY A 470 -12.18 -9.26 11.97
N ASN A 471 -13.35 -9.20 11.32
CA ASN A 471 -14.18 -10.38 11.02
C ASN A 471 -13.52 -11.35 10.00
N LYS A 472 -12.48 -10.93 9.28
CA LYS A 472 -11.72 -11.78 8.35
C LYS A 472 -10.50 -12.45 9.01
N ILE A 473 -10.00 -11.90 10.12
CA ILE A 473 -8.74 -12.32 10.76
C ILE A 473 -8.73 -13.81 11.12
N LYS A 474 -9.86 -14.36 11.59
CA LYS A 474 -9.95 -15.78 11.98
C LYS A 474 -9.61 -16.72 10.83
N GLN A 475 -9.95 -16.35 9.60
CA GLN A 475 -9.70 -17.17 8.40
C GLN A 475 -8.22 -17.11 7.95
N LEU A 476 -7.45 -16.18 8.49
CA LEU A 476 -6.03 -15.94 8.18
C LEU A 476 -5.09 -16.48 9.26
N GLN A 477 -5.63 -17.14 10.29
CA GLN A 477 -4.81 -17.75 11.34
C GLN A 477 -3.84 -18.78 10.75
N GLY A 478 -2.54 -18.60 11.01
CA GLY A 478 -1.48 -19.44 10.43
C GLY A 478 -1.13 -19.10 8.97
N GLY A 479 -1.77 -18.10 8.37
CA GLY A 479 -1.67 -17.78 6.93
C GLY A 479 -0.29 -17.30 6.46
N TYR A 480 0.60 -16.89 7.36
CA TYR A 480 1.98 -16.51 7.03
C TYR A 480 2.92 -17.71 6.87
N ARG A 481 2.47 -18.93 7.18
CA ARG A 481 3.30 -20.15 7.10
C ARG A 481 3.09 -20.86 5.76
N ASN A 482 4.17 -21.03 5.00
CA ASN A 482 4.20 -21.84 3.79
C ASN A 482 5.60 -22.43 3.58
N ASP A 483 5.70 -23.65 3.07
CA ASP A 483 6.98 -24.33 2.89
C ASP A 483 7.77 -23.85 1.66
N HIS A 484 7.12 -23.17 0.71
CA HIS A 484 7.69 -22.82 -0.61
C HIS A 484 7.64 -21.33 -0.94
N LEU A 485 6.91 -20.54 -0.16
CA LEU A 485 6.70 -19.11 -0.39
C LEU A 485 7.26 -18.31 0.78
N ASP A 486 7.73 -17.10 0.53
CA ASP A 486 7.97 -16.15 1.62
C ASP A 486 6.64 -15.80 2.33
N HIS A 487 6.74 -15.23 3.53
CA HIS A 487 5.59 -15.01 4.40
C HIS A 487 4.59 -13.99 3.82
N ASP A 488 5.03 -13.01 3.02
CA ASP A 488 4.15 -12.02 2.38
C ASP A 488 3.38 -12.67 1.21
N MET A 489 4.07 -13.48 0.41
CA MET A 489 3.43 -14.30 -0.61
C MET A 489 2.46 -15.31 -0.01
N ALA A 490 2.82 -15.92 1.13
CA ALA A 490 1.99 -16.90 1.84
C ALA A 490 0.67 -16.30 2.33
N ILE A 491 0.72 -15.13 2.98
CA ILE A 491 -0.51 -14.47 3.46
C ILE A 491 -1.39 -14.00 2.30
N CYS A 492 -0.80 -13.42 1.25
CA CYS A 492 -1.55 -13.00 0.07
C CYS A 492 -2.18 -14.20 -0.64
N LYS A 493 -1.47 -15.34 -0.73
CA LYS A 493 -2.04 -16.59 -1.26
C LYS A 493 -3.20 -17.06 -0.39
N THR A 494 -3.03 -17.06 0.94
CA THR A 494 -4.09 -17.45 1.88
C THR A 494 -5.35 -16.58 1.69
N MET A 495 -5.19 -15.26 1.55
CA MET A 495 -6.30 -14.34 1.26
C MET A 495 -7.00 -14.70 -0.06
N ARG A 496 -6.24 -14.98 -1.14
CA ARG A 496 -6.81 -15.42 -2.43
C ARG A 496 -7.55 -16.75 -2.33
N ASP A 497 -6.96 -17.74 -1.65
CA ASP A 497 -7.57 -19.07 -1.44
C ASP A 497 -8.89 -18.97 -0.64
N LYS A 498 -9.04 -17.93 0.19
CA LYS A 498 -10.28 -17.62 0.93
C LYS A 498 -11.21 -16.64 0.22
N ASN A 499 -10.96 -16.33 -1.06
CA ASN A 499 -11.71 -15.35 -1.85
C ASN A 499 -11.84 -13.96 -1.18
N MET A 500 -10.82 -13.55 -0.43
CA MET A 500 -10.71 -12.19 0.11
C MET A 500 -10.00 -11.30 -0.90
N PHE A 501 -10.61 -10.17 -1.23
CA PHE A 501 -10.02 -9.19 -2.12
C PHE A 501 -9.04 -8.32 -1.36
N MET A 502 -7.87 -8.13 -1.97
CA MET A 502 -6.85 -7.20 -1.49
C MET A 502 -6.95 -5.95 -2.35
N TYR A 503 -7.36 -4.84 -1.74
CA TYR A 503 -7.47 -3.57 -2.45
C TYR A 503 -6.22 -2.71 -2.24
N VAL A 504 -5.85 -1.95 -3.26
CA VAL A 504 -4.88 -0.85 -3.17
C VAL A 504 -5.58 0.45 -3.50
N SER A 505 -5.44 1.45 -2.64
CA SER A 505 -5.95 2.80 -2.87
C SER A 505 -4.80 3.73 -3.27
N ASN A 506 -4.90 4.34 -4.44
CA ASN A 506 -4.04 5.46 -4.84
C ASN A 506 -4.84 6.77 -4.97
N GLN A 507 -6.01 6.85 -4.33
CA GLN A 507 -6.89 8.03 -4.34
C GLN A 507 -6.25 9.30 -3.76
N LEU A 508 -5.27 9.13 -2.87
CA LEU A 508 -4.55 10.20 -2.18
C LEU A 508 -3.07 9.84 -2.09
N ASN A 509 -2.24 10.85 -1.82
CA ASN A 509 -0.89 10.58 -1.34
C ASN A 509 -0.96 10.22 0.15
N TYR A 510 -0.64 8.97 0.47
CA TYR A 510 -0.69 8.41 1.81
C TYR A 510 0.69 8.34 2.48
N GLY A 511 1.75 8.24 1.70
CA GLY A 511 3.09 7.93 2.18
C GLY A 511 4.01 7.39 1.10
N HIS A 512 5.15 6.86 1.51
CA HIS A 512 6.18 6.32 0.62
C HIS A 512 6.89 5.12 1.22
N LEU A 513 7.67 4.43 0.38
CA LEU A 513 8.59 3.39 0.80
C LEU A 513 10.01 3.94 0.89
N ILE A 514 10.73 3.63 1.96
CA ILE A 514 12.18 3.77 2.00
C ILE A 514 12.87 2.56 1.38
N ASP A 515 14.12 2.75 0.97
CA ASP A 515 15.02 1.72 0.48
C ASP A 515 15.91 1.25 1.63
N GLY A 516 15.57 0.10 2.23
CA GLY A 516 16.37 -0.54 3.28
C GLY A 516 17.51 -1.41 2.74
N ASP A 517 17.70 -1.49 1.43
CA ASP A 517 18.65 -2.39 0.82
C ASP A 517 20.10 -1.89 1.08
N ASN A 518 20.97 -2.77 1.60
CA ASN A 518 22.38 -2.47 1.92
C ASN A 518 22.62 -1.41 3.01
N TYR A 519 21.73 -1.28 3.99
CA TYR A 519 21.90 -0.36 5.11
C TYR A 519 23.10 -0.72 6.02
N ASP A 520 24.12 0.16 6.09
CA ASP A 520 25.38 -0.08 6.80
C ASP A 520 25.30 0.27 8.29
N THR A 521 24.88 -0.71 9.10
CA THR A 521 24.78 -0.57 10.57
C THR A 521 26.10 -0.49 11.31
N THR A 522 27.26 -0.53 10.64
CA THR A 522 28.58 -0.44 11.30
C THR A 522 29.00 1.00 11.63
N ARG A 523 28.29 1.99 11.06
CA ARG A 523 28.52 3.43 11.30
C ARG A 523 27.95 3.88 12.64
N THR A 524 28.44 5.01 13.16
CA THR A 524 27.90 5.62 14.39
C THR A 524 26.49 6.17 14.15
N HIS A 525 26.27 6.78 12.99
CA HIS A 525 25.01 7.31 12.48
C HIS A 525 24.79 6.87 11.03
N PRO A 526 24.36 5.61 10.80
CA PRO A 526 24.18 5.06 9.46
C PRO A 526 23.27 5.89 8.55
N ASP A 527 22.18 6.47 9.08
CA ASP A 527 21.26 7.33 8.33
C ASP A 527 21.97 8.49 7.59
N MET A 528 23.13 8.97 8.07
CA MET A 528 23.89 10.03 7.36
C MET A 528 24.34 9.58 5.97
N TYR A 529 24.58 8.28 5.78
CA TYR A 529 25.08 7.70 4.54
C TYR A 529 23.95 7.34 3.56
N GLU A 530 22.69 7.55 3.93
CA GLU A 530 21.50 7.15 3.16
C GLU A 530 21.06 8.17 2.09
N MET A 531 21.82 9.25 1.90
CA MET A 531 21.51 10.32 0.96
C MET A 531 21.25 9.85 -0.48
N PHE A 532 21.90 8.77 -0.93
CA PHE A 532 21.71 8.24 -2.28
C PHE A 532 20.52 7.28 -2.40
N SER A 533 20.31 6.45 -1.38
CA SER A 533 19.24 5.45 -1.37
C SER A 533 17.88 6.08 -1.06
N ASN A 534 17.90 7.07 -0.17
CA ASN A 534 16.72 7.70 0.44
C ASN A 534 16.87 9.24 0.50
N PRO A 535 17.07 9.92 -0.65
CA PRO A 535 17.38 11.36 -0.68
C PRO A 535 16.31 12.22 0.00
N MET A 536 15.03 11.89 -0.19
CA MET A 536 13.92 12.66 0.39
C MET A 536 13.90 12.62 1.93
N ASP A 537 14.08 11.44 2.53
CA ASP A 537 14.11 11.28 3.99
C ASP A 537 15.40 11.87 4.58
N TRP A 538 16.52 11.68 3.89
CA TRP A 538 17.79 12.30 4.24
C TRP A 538 17.70 13.83 4.25
N GLU A 539 17.12 14.44 3.20
CA GLU A 539 16.89 15.88 3.10
C GLU A 539 16.07 16.41 4.28
N LYS A 540 14.94 15.77 4.58
CA LYS A 540 14.06 16.16 5.69
C LYS A 540 14.76 16.10 7.04
N LYS A 541 15.70 15.18 7.22
CA LYS A 541 16.45 14.99 8.48
C LYS A 541 17.64 15.93 8.60
N TYR A 542 18.36 16.15 7.51
CA TYR A 542 19.73 16.68 7.55
C TYR A 542 19.92 18.06 6.91
N ILE A 543 18.99 18.51 6.06
CA ILE A 543 19.04 19.86 5.50
C ILE A 543 18.29 20.82 6.42
N HIS A 544 18.82 22.02 6.56
CA HIS A 544 18.21 23.06 7.38
C HIS A 544 16.81 23.41 6.85
N GLU A 545 15.80 23.50 7.72
CA GLU A 545 14.40 23.76 7.34
C GLU A 545 14.19 25.02 6.48
N ASN A 546 15.02 26.04 6.69
CA ASN A 546 14.99 27.30 5.94
C ASN A 546 15.92 27.33 4.71
N TYR A 547 16.67 26.26 4.41
CA TYR A 547 17.61 26.23 3.27
C TYR A 547 16.92 26.54 1.94
N SER A 548 15.74 25.95 1.68
CA SER A 548 15.03 26.13 0.41
C SER A 548 14.67 27.60 0.12
N ARG A 549 14.54 28.42 1.16
CA ARG A 549 14.30 29.88 1.03
C ARG A 549 15.53 30.61 0.47
N VAL A 550 16.73 30.13 0.79
CA VAL A 550 18.01 30.71 0.33
C VAL A 550 18.07 30.72 -1.20
N LEU A 551 17.45 29.75 -1.86
CA LEU A 551 17.44 29.62 -3.32
C LEU A 551 16.37 30.45 -4.03
N MET A 552 15.41 31.04 -3.30
CA MET A 552 14.36 31.87 -3.91
C MET A 552 14.96 33.16 -4.48
N GLU A 553 14.54 33.61 -5.65
CA GLU A 553 15.10 34.81 -6.30
C GLU A 553 15.06 36.06 -5.41
N GLU A 554 13.99 36.21 -4.63
CA GLU A 554 13.74 37.36 -3.74
C GLU A 554 14.57 37.33 -2.45
N TYR A 555 15.17 36.20 -2.10
CA TYR A 555 15.92 36.06 -0.85
C TYR A 555 17.32 36.64 -1.01
N GLU A 556 17.64 37.71 -0.30
CA GLU A 556 19.00 38.23 -0.23
C GLU A 556 19.82 37.41 0.78
N VAL A 557 20.93 36.83 0.31
CA VAL A 557 21.84 36.06 1.17
C VAL A 557 22.63 37.02 2.04
N ASP A 558 22.63 36.80 3.35
CA ASP A 558 23.36 37.64 4.30
C ASP A 558 24.84 37.74 3.91
N MET A 559 25.41 38.94 3.99
CA MET A 559 26.80 39.21 3.65
C MET A 559 27.50 39.94 4.83
N PRO A 560 27.87 39.22 5.90
CA PRO A 560 28.44 39.83 7.11
C PRO A 560 29.76 40.59 6.88
N CYS A 561 30.55 40.17 5.89
CA CYS A 561 31.72 40.91 5.42
C CYS A 561 31.66 41.03 3.88
N PRO A 562 32.31 42.02 3.26
CA PRO A 562 32.34 42.14 1.80
C PRO A 562 32.78 40.83 1.13
N ASP A 563 31.96 40.32 0.20
CA ASP A 563 32.13 39.03 -0.52
C ASP A 563 32.25 37.78 0.37
N VAL A 564 31.75 37.87 1.61
CA VAL A 564 31.60 36.75 2.54
C VAL A 564 30.12 36.53 2.79
N TYR A 565 29.56 35.50 2.19
CA TYR A 565 28.13 35.16 2.28
C TYR A 565 27.84 34.18 3.41
N TRP A 566 26.67 34.28 4.00
CA TRP A 566 26.27 33.49 5.16
C TRP A 566 24.84 32.98 5.02
N PHE A 567 24.64 31.66 5.11
CA PHE A 567 23.34 31.05 4.89
C PHE A 567 23.14 29.75 5.67
N PRO A 568 21.89 29.42 6.06
CA PRO A 568 21.58 28.13 6.67
C PRO A 568 21.62 27.01 5.63
N VAL A 569 22.21 25.85 5.96
CA VAL A 569 22.27 24.71 5.04
C VAL A 569 22.11 23.34 5.71
N LEU A 570 22.70 23.12 6.89
CA LEU A 570 22.63 21.85 7.61
C LEU A 570 21.72 21.95 8.83
N SER A 571 20.98 20.88 9.13
CA SER A 571 20.17 20.80 10.35
C SER A 571 21.06 20.64 11.58
N GLU A 572 20.53 20.96 12.77
CA GLU A 572 21.24 20.71 14.03
C GLU A 572 21.57 19.23 14.20
N THR A 573 20.68 18.33 13.76
CA THR A 573 20.86 16.88 13.79
C THR A 573 22.04 16.45 12.93
N PHE A 574 22.17 16.97 11.70
CA PHE A 574 23.33 16.66 10.87
C PHE A 574 24.62 17.08 11.55
N CYS A 575 24.63 18.30 12.09
CA CYS A 575 25.81 18.83 12.75
C CYS A 575 26.21 17.98 13.97
N GLN A 576 25.22 17.53 14.77
CA GLN A 576 25.46 16.64 15.90
C GLN A 576 26.05 15.32 15.44
N HIS A 577 25.40 14.65 14.49
CA HIS A 577 25.80 13.33 14.04
C HIS A 577 27.17 13.37 13.33
N LEU A 578 27.49 14.45 12.60
CA LEU A 578 28.81 14.62 12.00
C LEU A 578 29.90 14.72 13.07
N ILE A 579 29.68 15.49 14.14
CA ILE A 579 30.64 15.56 15.26
C ILE A 579 30.81 14.16 15.89
N GLU A 580 29.70 13.45 16.12
CA GLU A 580 29.70 12.10 16.71
C GLU A 580 30.40 11.06 15.83
N GLU A 581 30.24 11.12 14.50
CA GLU A 581 31.00 10.30 13.54
C GLU A 581 32.52 10.58 13.61
N MET A 582 32.91 11.86 13.66
CA MET A 582 34.32 12.25 13.72
C MET A 582 34.97 11.83 15.04
N GLU A 583 34.28 12.05 16.16
CA GLU A 583 34.75 11.60 17.48
C GLU A 583 34.71 10.07 17.63
N GLY A 584 33.74 9.41 17.00
CA GLY A 584 33.67 7.95 16.91
C GLY A 584 34.85 7.34 16.14
N PHE A 585 35.29 8.00 15.07
CA PHE A 585 36.52 7.62 14.36
C PHE A 585 37.77 7.90 15.20
N GLY A 586 37.84 9.08 15.83
CA GLY A 586 38.81 9.43 16.87
C GLY A 586 40.27 9.64 16.42
N GLN A 587 40.63 9.35 15.16
CA GLN A 587 41.99 9.52 14.63
C GLN A 587 42.22 10.93 14.07
N TRP A 588 42.09 11.93 14.95
CA TRP A 588 42.40 13.32 14.64
C TRP A 588 43.88 13.51 14.28
N SER A 589 44.16 14.39 13.32
CA SER A 589 45.53 14.79 13.01
C SER A 589 46.26 15.38 14.22
N ASN A 590 47.58 15.53 14.11
CA ASN A 590 48.41 16.14 15.15
C ASN A 590 48.59 17.66 14.99
N GLY A 591 47.96 18.28 13.98
CA GLY A 591 48.09 19.72 13.70
C GLY A 591 49.49 20.17 13.27
N LYS A 592 50.32 19.26 12.73
CA LYS A 592 51.66 19.56 12.22
C LYS A 592 51.69 19.49 10.70
N ASN A 593 52.68 20.15 10.10
CA ASN A 593 52.83 20.23 8.65
C ASN A 593 53.08 18.89 7.96
N GLU A 594 53.53 17.86 8.67
CA GLU A 594 53.72 16.53 8.09
C GLU A 594 52.40 15.76 8.17
N ASP A 595 51.78 15.52 7.01
CA ASP A 595 50.51 14.81 6.93
C ASP A 595 50.55 13.73 5.84
N SER A 596 50.81 12.50 6.27
CA SER A 596 50.85 11.32 5.39
C SER A 596 49.49 10.95 4.78
N ARG A 597 48.40 11.61 5.19
CA ARG A 597 47.05 11.42 4.63
C ARG A 597 46.84 12.22 3.35
N LEU A 598 47.68 13.23 3.09
CA LEU A 598 47.62 14.08 1.90
C LEU A 598 48.61 13.61 0.83
N ASP A 599 48.22 13.76 -0.43
CA ASP A 599 49.12 13.54 -1.57
C ASP A 599 50.29 14.55 -1.51
N GLY A 600 51.49 14.04 -1.25
CA GLY A 600 52.71 14.84 -1.07
C GLY A 600 53.19 14.98 0.39
N GLY A 601 52.43 14.50 1.38
CA GLY A 601 52.90 14.36 2.76
C GLY A 601 53.06 15.66 3.56
N TYR A 602 52.66 16.81 3.00
CA TYR A 602 52.92 18.13 3.61
C TYR A 602 51.71 19.07 3.51
N GLU A 603 51.27 19.58 4.65
CA GLU A 603 50.21 20.57 4.79
C GLU A 603 50.81 21.96 5.11
N ASN A 604 50.55 22.94 4.24
CA ASN A 604 51.11 24.29 4.38
C ASN A 604 50.58 25.02 5.63
N VAL A 605 49.34 24.73 6.02
CA VAL A 605 48.66 25.37 7.15
C VAL A 605 47.91 24.28 7.92
N PRO A 606 48.61 23.56 8.82
CA PRO A 606 48.03 22.36 9.40
C PRO A 606 46.93 22.67 10.40
N THR A 607 45.86 21.87 10.35
CA THR A 607 44.76 21.88 11.32
C THR A 607 44.64 20.54 12.02
N ARG A 608 43.98 20.53 13.19
CA ARG A 608 43.60 19.30 13.87
C ARG A 608 42.27 18.79 13.33
N ASP A 609 42.34 17.86 12.39
CA ASP A 609 41.21 17.53 11.53
C ASP A 609 41.07 16.04 11.20
N ILE A 610 39.91 15.72 10.61
CA ILE A 610 39.59 14.44 9.97
C ILE A 610 38.97 14.73 8.60
N HIS A 611 39.51 14.09 7.56
CA HIS A 611 39.00 14.21 6.20
C HIS A 611 37.81 13.28 5.94
N MET A 612 36.89 13.70 5.07
CA MET A 612 35.70 12.92 4.72
C MET A 612 36.03 11.54 4.12
N ASN A 613 37.17 11.40 3.42
CA ASN A 613 37.60 10.12 2.87
C ASN A 613 37.98 9.09 3.97
N GLN A 614 38.51 9.54 5.10
CA GLN A 614 38.92 8.69 6.22
C GLN A 614 37.72 8.00 6.88
N VAL A 615 36.56 8.68 6.89
CA VAL A 615 35.30 8.13 7.39
C VAL A 615 34.43 7.55 6.27
N GLY A 616 34.88 7.58 5.01
CA GLY A 616 34.12 7.07 3.86
C GLY A 616 32.90 7.92 3.48
N PHE A 617 32.89 9.20 3.84
CA PHE A 617 31.81 10.17 3.57
C PHE A 617 32.12 11.12 2.39
N GLU A 618 33.27 10.99 1.74
CA GLU A 618 33.71 11.90 0.67
C GLU A 618 32.72 11.97 -0.50
N ARG A 619 32.27 10.83 -1.02
CA ARG A 619 31.29 10.80 -2.12
C ARG A 619 29.99 11.52 -1.73
N HIS A 620 29.52 11.30 -0.51
CA HIS A 620 28.33 11.93 0.03
C HIS A 620 28.54 13.44 0.14
N TRP A 621 29.68 13.85 0.68
CA TRP A 621 30.00 15.26 0.83
C TRP A 621 30.14 16.00 -0.52
N LEU A 622 30.77 15.39 -1.52
CA LEU A 622 30.87 15.96 -2.87
C LEU A 622 29.50 16.14 -3.53
N HIS A 623 28.59 15.17 -3.33
CA HIS A 623 27.22 15.32 -3.79
C HIS A 623 26.47 16.41 -3.02
N PHE A 624 26.70 16.54 -1.71
CA PHE A 624 26.18 17.65 -0.92
C PHE A 624 26.66 19.02 -1.47
N LEU A 625 27.95 19.16 -1.80
CA LEU A 625 28.48 20.38 -2.41
C LEU A 625 27.78 20.69 -3.74
N ARG A 626 27.58 19.68 -4.60
CA ARG A 626 26.89 19.84 -5.88
C ARG A 626 25.42 20.25 -5.73
N VAL A 627 24.69 19.62 -4.81
CA VAL A 627 23.22 19.80 -4.70
C VAL A 627 22.85 20.99 -3.83
N TYR A 628 23.60 21.29 -2.77
CA TYR A 628 23.20 22.29 -1.77
C TYR A 628 24.10 23.52 -1.70
N VAL A 629 25.37 23.42 -2.11
CA VAL A 629 26.29 24.57 -2.03
C VAL A 629 26.38 25.29 -3.37
N GLN A 630 26.59 24.54 -4.45
CA GLN A 630 26.78 25.07 -5.79
C GLN A 630 25.61 26.00 -6.24
N PRO A 631 24.32 25.69 -5.95
CA PRO A 631 23.24 26.60 -6.31
C PRO A 631 23.31 27.96 -5.59
N VAL A 632 23.70 27.97 -4.31
CA VAL A 632 23.90 29.21 -3.55
C VAL A 632 25.12 29.97 -4.09
N GLN A 633 26.21 29.27 -4.37
CA GLN A 633 27.40 29.85 -4.98
C GLN A 633 27.08 30.55 -6.30
N GLN A 634 26.35 29.90 -7.22
CA GLN A 634 25.98 30.48 -8.52
C GLN A 634 25.09 31.71 -8.36
N LYS A 635 24.23 31.72 -7.33
CA LYS A 635 23.36 32.85 -7.01
C LYS A 635 24.16 34.08 -6.57
N VAL A 636 25.16 33.91 -5.70
CA VAL A 636 25.90 35.04 -5.12
C VAL A 636 27.10 35.48 -5.96
N PHE A 637 27.76 34.56 -6.65
CA PHE A 637 28.87 34.84 -7.58
C PHE A 637 28.41 34.66 -9.03
N VAL A 638 27.56 35.58 -9.48
CA VAL A 638 26.98 35.56 -10.82
C VAL A 638 28.07 35.51 -11.88
N GLY A 639 27.99 34.53 -12.78
CA GLY A 639 28.94 34.33 -13.89
C GLY A 639 30.01 33.28 -13.61
N TYR A 640 30.12 32.75 -12.39
CA TYR A 640 30.97 31.59 -12.10
C TYR A 640 30.17 30.28 -12.17
N TYR A 641 30.64 29.32 -12.97
CA TYR A 641 29.99 28.01 -13.15
C TYR A 641 31.02 26.89 -13.32
N HIS A 642 30.88 25.83 -12.52
CA HIS A 642 31.65 24.58 -12.63
C HIS A 642 30.83 23.40 -12.10
N ASP A 643 30.48 22.42 -12.93
CA ASP A 643 29.69 21.23 -12.57
C ASP A 643 30.37 19.92 -13.04
N PRO A 644 30.63 18.95 -12.15
CA PRO A 644 30.47 19.03 -10.69
C PRO A 644 31.52 19.94 -10.03
N PRO A 645 31.21 20.57 -8.88
CA PRO A 645 32.23 21.26 -8.10
C PRO A 645 33.31 20.26 -7.69
N HIS A 646 34.57 20.66 -7.79
CA HIS A 646 35.71 19.81 -7.46
C HIS A 646 36.27 20.20 -6.10
N ALA A 647 36.30 19.28 -5.14
CA ALA A 647 36.87 19.54 -3.82
C ALA A 647 37.64 18.32 -3.32
N VAL A 648 38.96 18.44 -3.21
CA VAL A 648 39.83 17.38 -2.67
C VAL A 648 39.93 17.49 -1.15
N MET A 649 39.97 18.71 -0.62
CA MET A 649 40.12 18.97 0.81
C MET A 649 38.75 19.22 1.44
N ASN A 650 38.16 18.15 1.98
CA ASN A 650 36.90 18.19 2.73
C ASN A 650 37.15 17.59 4.11
N PHE A 651 37.09 18.40 5.16
CA PHE A 651 37.54 17.97 6.49
C PHE A 651 36.84 18.73 7.62
N VAL A 652 36.64 18.05 8.74
CA VAL A 652 36.16 18.66 9.98
C VAL A 652 37.37 19.05 10.82
N VAL A 653 37.41 20.30 11.27
CA VAL A 653 38.44 20.82 12.17
C VAL A 653 37.89 20.90 13.59
N ARG A 654 38.74 20.55 14.57
CA ARG A 654 38.46 20.72 16.00
C ARG A 654 39.44 21.70 16.65
N TYR A 655 38.93 22.81 17.18
CA TYR A 655 39.71 23.75 17.97
C TYR A 655 39.45 23.58 19.46
N ARG A 656 40.54 23.52 20.24
CA ARG A 656 40.52 23.45 21.71
C ARG A 656 41.65 24.26 22.35
N PRO A 657 41.43 24.87 23.53
CA PRO A 657 42.46 25.61 24.27
C PRO A 657 43.73 24.81 24.57
N ASP A 658 43.59 23.52 24.84
CA ASP A 658 44.66 22.60 25.22
C ASP A 658 45.33 21.89 24.03
N GLU A 659 44.87 22.16 22.81
CA GLU A 659 45.39 21.55 21.58
C GLU A 659 45.82 22.62 20.58
N GLN A 660 45.04 22.80 19.52
CA GLN A 660 45.18 23.88 18.55
C GLN A 660 43.99 24.83 18.72
N PRO A 661 44.17 26.00 19.38
CA PRO A 661 43.05 26.89 19.68
C PRO A 661 42.78 27.93 18.59
N SER A 662 43.70 28.13 17.65
CA SER A 662 43.61 29.16 16.60
C SER A 662 44.26 28.68 15.31
N LEU A 663 44.04 29.42 14.23
CA LEU A 663 44.69 29.20 12.95
C LEU A 663 45.31 30.49 12.46
N ARG A 664 46.61 30.47 12.17
CA ARG A 664 47.37 31.64 11.72
C ARG A 664 46.79 32.22 10.41
N PRO A 665 47.05 33.51 10.12
CA PRO A 665 46.66 34.12 8.84
C PRO A 665 47.14 33.32 7.62
N HIS A 666 46.24 33.06 6.66
CA HIS A 666 46.53 32.30 5.45
C HIS A 666 45.54 32.59 4.30
N HIS A 667 45.84 31.99 3.14
CA HIS A 667 44.90 31.81 2.03
C HIS A 667 44.60 30.33 1.88
N ASP A 668 43.39 30.03 1.40
CA ASP A 668 43.00 28.67 1.07
C ASP A 668 43.45 28.33 -0.35
N SER A 669 43.76 27.05 -0.57
CA SER A 669 43.99 26.55 -1.92
C SER A 669 42.66 26.19 -2.58
N SER A 670 41.82 27.20 -2.80
CA SER A 670 40.49 27.07 -3.41
C SER A 670 40.16 28.31 -4.24
N THR A 671 39.24 28.17 -5.18
CA THR A 671 38.56 29.34 -5.78
C THR A 671 37.63 29.96 -4.75
N TYR A 672 36.82 29.12 -4.09
CA TYR A 672 36.01 29.52 -2.95
C TYR A 672 36.03 28.45 -1.85
N THR A 673 35.86 28.90 -0.61
CA THR A 673 35.83 28.05 0.58
C THR A 673 34.45 28.08 1.20
N ILE A 674 34.02 26.90 1.66
CA ILE A 674 32.87 26.74 2.55
C ILE A 674 33.36 26.41 3.94
N ASN A 675 32.83 27.13 4.94
CA ASN A 675 33.09 26.92 6.35
C ASN A 675 31.77 26.87 7.12
N ILE A 676 31.40 25.70 7.61
CA ILE A 676 30.13 25.47 8.29
C ILE A 676 30.36 25.25 9.79
N ALA A 677 29.69 26.03 10.63
CA ALA A 677 29.74 25.82 12.07
C ALA A 677 28.90 24.60 12.48
N LEU A 678 29.50 23.66 13.21
CA LEU A 678 28.84 22.41 13.63
C LEU A 678 28.28 22.46 15.06
N ASN A 679 28.73 23.41 15.86
CA ASN A 679 28.26 23.62 17.23
C ASN A 679 28.20 25.12 17.59
N THR A 680 27.73 25.45 18.79
CA THR A 680 27.19 26.76 19.12
C THR A 680 28.14 27.58 20.02
N PRO A 681 28.53 28.81 19.62
CA PRO A 681 29.32 29.69 20.47
C PRO A 681 28.53 30.13 21.73
N GLY A 682 29.22 30.26 22.86
CA GLY A 682 28.63 30.57 24.17
C GLY A 682 27.91 29.41 24.85
N VAL A 683 27.75 28.26 24.16
CA VAL A 683 27.18 27.03 24.71
C VAL A 683 28.24 25.93 24.74
N ASP A 684 28.84 25.64 23.60
CA ASP A 684 29.81 24.55 23.44
C ASP A 684 31.28 25.04 23.51
N TYR A 685 31.51 26.32 23.21
CA TYR A 685 32.82 26.97 23.25
C TYR A 685 32.73 28.48 23.45
N GLU A 686 33.83 29.10 23.90
CA GLU A 686 33.99 30.56 23.98
C GLU A 686 35.12 31.04 23.05
N GLY A 687 35.04 32.29 22.59
CA GLY A 687 35.95 32.85 21.58
C GLY A 687 35.69 32.24 20.20
N GLY A 688 36.72 32.20 19.35
CA GLY A 688 36.60 31.67 18.00
C GLY A 688 35.97 32.63 16.99
N GLY A 689 35.72 32.11 15.79
CA GLY A 689 35.29 32.87 14.62
C GLY A 689 36.33 32.86 13.50
N SER A 690 36.05 33.66 12.48
CA SER A 690 36.95 33.89 11.33
C SER A 690 37.14 35.38 11.14
N ASN A 691 38.40 35.84 11.09
CA ASN A 691 38.74 37.25 10.88
C ASN A 691 39.34 37.45 9.48
N PHE A 692 38.68 38.24 8.65
CA PHE A 692 39.08 38.59 7.30
C PHE A 692 39.88 39.89 7.33
N ILE A 693 41.21 39.75 7.31
CA ILE A 693 42.16 40.83 7.67
C ILE A 693 42.08 42.00 6.69
N ARG A 694 42.00 41.72 5.38
CA ARG A 694 41.90 42.78 4.35
C ARG A 694 40.59 43.56 4.45
N GLN A 695 39.51 42.89 4.85
CA GLN A 695 38.17 43.46 5.01
C GLN A 695 37.99 44.17 6.36
N ASN A 696 38.94 44.01 7.30
CA ASN A 696 38.81 44.44 8.70
C ASN A 696 37.46 44.02 9.31
N CYS A 697 37.09 42.76 9.08
CA CYS A 697 35.78 42.23 9.42
C CYS A 697 35.91 40.82 9.98
N ALA A 698 35.23 40.56 11.09
CA ALA A 698 35.24 39.26 11.76
C ALA A 698 33.83 38.69 11.86
N VAL A 699 33.71 37.38 11.62
CA VAL A 699 32.50 36.60 11.83
C VAL A 699 32.73 35.71 13.06
N SER A 700 32.36 36.21 14.24
CA SER A 700 32.49 35.51 15.53
C SER A 700 31.20 34.80 15.96
N ASP A 701 30.05 35.40 15.64
CA ASP A 701 28.72 34.93 16.08
C ASP A 701 28.17 33.88 15.12
N THR A 702 28.96 32.83 14.85
CA THR A 702 28.58 31.75 13.94
C THR A 702 27.38 30.98 14.49
N LYS A 703 26.47 30.58 13.60
CA LYS A 703 25.27 29.81 13.93
C LYS A 703 25.48 28.36 13.50
N ARG A 704 25.12 27.41 14.37
CA ARG A 704 25.15 25.98 14.05
C ARG A 704 24.37 25.69 12.76
N GLY A 705 24.97 24.92 11.85
CA GLY A 705 24.36 24.56 10.57
C GLY A 705 24.39 25.64 9.49
N TRP A 706 24.94 26.82 9.79
CA TRP A 706 25.13 27.89 8.82
C TRP A 706 26.52 27.85 8.20
N ALA A 707 26.56 28.04 6.88
CA ALA A 707 27.77 28.08 6.08
C ALA A 707 28.20 29.53 5.83
N ILE A 708 29.50 29.79 5.99
CA ILE A 708 30.19 30.93 5.42
C ILE A 708 30.77 30.50 4.07
N LEU A 709 30.54 31.31 3.04
CA LEU A 709 31.07 31.14 1.68
C LEU A 709 31.90 32.38 1.32
N HIS A 710 33.18 32.20 0.98
CA HIS A 710 34.07 33.30 0.58
C HIS A 710 35.11 32.85 -0.46
N PRO A 711 35.70 33.77 -1.25
CA PRO A 711 36.85 33.45 -2.11
C PRO A 711 38.03 32.90 -1.29
N GLY A 712 38.75 31.90 -1.80
CA GLY A 712 39.88 31.27 -1.08
C GLY A 712 41.23 31.95 -1.32
N ARG A 713 41.43 32.48 -2.52
CA ARG A 713 42.70 33.05 -2.99
C ARG A 713 42.66 34.58 -3.12
N LEU A 714 43.85 35.17 -3.06
CA LEU A 714 44.16 36.59 -3.34
C LEU A 714 43.53 37.61 -2.38
N THR A 715 42.20 37.61 -2.21
CA THR A 715 41.47 38.72 -1.61
C THR A 715 41.04 38.51 -0.17
N HIS A 716 40.87 37.28 0.28
CA HIS A 716 40.34 36.95 1.61
C HIS A 716 41.43 36.29 2.47
N TYR A 717 42.51 37.03 2.72
CA TYR A 717 43.53 36.62 3.69
C TYR A 717 42.91 36.66 5.08
N HIS A 718 42.81 35.51 5.73
CA HIS A 718 41.99 35.35 6.92
C HIS A 718 42.68 34.47 7.98
N GLU A 719 42.21 34.57 9.22
CA GLU A 719 42.70 33.80 10.36
C GLU A 719 41.55 33.19 11.16
N GLY A 720 41.82 32.06 11.82
CA GLY A 720 40.91 31.46 12.78
C GLY A 720 41.16 32.04 14.17
N LEU A 721 40.18 32.79 14.68
CA LEU A 721 40.27 33.42 16.00
C LEU A 721 40.40 32.36 17.11
N THR A 722 41.05 32.73 18.21
CA THR A 722 41.34 31.83 19.33
C THR A 722 40.07 31.37 20.05
N THR A 723 39.87 30.06 20.12
CA THR A 723 38.92 29.40 21.04
C THR A 723 39.52 29.38 22.45
N THR A 724 38.88 30.06 23.39
CA THR A 724 39.39 30.27 24.76
C THR A 724 38.86 29.26 25.77
N SER A 725 37.71 28.64 25.50
CA SER A 725 37.09 27.62 26.34
C SER A 725 36.26 26.65 25.49
N GLY A 726 36.03 25.44 26.00
CA GLY A 726 35.22 24.42 25.33
C GLY A 726 35.86 23.84 24.07
N THR A 727 35.05 23.40 23.12
CA THR A 727 35.52 22.79 21.86
C THR A 727 34.71 23.31 20.68
N ARG A 728 35.37 23.85 19.65
CA ARG A 728 34.73 24.36 18.44
C ARG A 728 34.93 23.38 17.29
N TYR A 729 33.85 23.00 16.61
CA TYR A 729 33.89 22.17 15.40
C TYR A 729 33.40 22.94 14.19
N ILE A 730 34.14 22.85 13.09
CA ILE A 730 33.74 23.42 11.79
C ILE A 730 33.99 22.41 10.67
N MET A 731 33.11 22.39 9.67
CA MET A 731 33.30 21.62 8.44
C MET A 731 33.82 22.55 7.34
N ILE A 732 34.96 22.21 6.75
CA ILE A 732 35.64 23.01 5.73
C ILE A 732 35.67 22.27 4.39
N SER A 733 35.47 23.01 3.32
CA SER A 733 35.68 22.51 1.95
C SER A 733 36.38 23.55 1.09
N PHE A 734 37.52 23.16 0.54
CA PHE A 734 38.24 23.95 -0.46
C PHE A 734 37.74 23.53 -1.85
N VAL A 735 36.91 24.38 -2.43
CA VAL A 735 36.21 24.08 -3.68
C VAL A 735 36.88 24.78 -4.86
N ASP A 736 37.03 24.03 -5.94
CA ASP A 736 37.72 24.36 -7.17
C ASP A 736 39.16 24.85 -6.91
N PRO A 737 40.03 23.97 -6.34
CA PRO A 737 41.43 24.27 -6.00
C PRO A 737 42.32 24.57 -7.21
#